data_AF-A0A936LQ89-F1
#
_entry.id   AF-A0A936LQ89-F1
#
_cell.length_a   1.000
_cell.length_b   1.000
_cell.length_c   1.000
_cell.angle_alpha   90.00
_cell.angle_beta   90.00
_cell.angle_gamma   90.00
#
_symmetry.space_group_name_H-M   'P 1'
#
loop_
_entity.id
_entity.type
_entity.pdbx_description
1 polymer ?
#
loop_
_entity_poly.entity_id
_entity_poly.type
_entity_poly.pdbx_seq_one_letter_code
_entity_poly.pdbx_strand_id
1 'polypeptide(L)'
;MRYFAAFVLALGLMPLSGKAQYVINDPDFLDKLQDAVPNAISGNVLDTLHPDVIALTVLDANGSYSIDGIRFFVNLEVLGLNYGYEDTLTDLPNTLRTIHLDFSETRIRYVDHWPDSLRELSIRNDWYWNPTAGLQSIDVIDTLPPYLEYLDLYGHYLDTLPALPSTLRHLDVQRNQAVTSLPALPNELRHMNVSQTDIPALPVLPDSLIYLSCGSNLHLALLGPLPAGLKELHVTTVVPLLPDLPALPPTLEVLEYGGATLGSTIPPLPSTLRELLLNNLANVTSIPALPAGLERLQANYMNNVPQLPPLPSSLIYLNTENTLFDCYPYVPSSVTEWKVSATTTCIPNLPPNLNAASNADDFPICNLINTPDCPTTEGVTGHVFRDDNANGTRDPGEPPFPLAQVIGTPGTHLAGADNDGRYMLALDTGAFVVDGTNVLYYNHTTAPYAITISTPLQVDSLIDIGYAPIPGTTDVRVDLASNLARPGFPHTVWCTLTHQGTSPTDATLELTYEPTFTYTSASTVPASIVGNTLSWSFTNLLPGSSVQVQVHLYVPANTPIGTPGLHAAAATIPGSDPTPADNAAQLPFVVFGSYDPNDKLVDPPTMDVPELLAGTPLTYTIRFQNTGTFLAERVVITDTLPPGLVQDSLHFIGSSHSCSWYLDDGVLNIVFEDIMLPDSTSDEPGSHGYAKFRIAPETGLLPGETVTNIANIYFDFNEPVITPPSVFAVEVQTAVEGKDAGELWLAPNPVDDLLQLRLAYSVEDADVRVLDAAGRMIYQATMNGPALTLDTDGWHAGVYAVQVRTTTDLWTAHVVKR
;
A
#
# COMPACT_ATOMS: atom_id res chain seq x y z
N MET A 1 29.95 20.26 -113.97
CA MET A 1 29.03 19.45 -114.79
C MET A 1 28.19 18.59 -113.84
N ARG A 2 26.87 18.81 -113.85
CA ARG A 2 25.73 17.93 -113.46
C ARG A 2 25.75 17.11 -112.13
N TYR A 3 24.67 17.35 -111.37
CA TYR A 3 24.03 16.61 -110.26
C TYR A 3 24.14 15.07 -110.23
N PHE A 4 24.29 14.45 -109.04
CA PHE A 4 23.24 13.72 -108.26
C PHE A 4 23.81 12.90 -107.06
N ALA A 5 23.01 12.88 -105.97
CA ALA A 5 23.04 12.17 -104.65
C ALA A 5 24.01 10.98 -104.42
N ALA A 6 24.80 10.89 -103.33
CA ALA A 6 24.47 10.63 -101.89
C ALA A 6 23.71 9.29 -101.68
N PHE A 7 24.25 8.26 -101.02
CA PHE A 7 24.57 8.20 -99.59
C PHE A 7 25.59 7.08 -99.28
N VAL A 8 26.45 7.32 -98.28
CA VAL A 8 27.39 6.36 -97.69
C VAL A 8 26.66 5.46 -96.69
N LEU A 9 26.91 4.15 -96.71
CA LEU A 9 26.75 3.30 -95.53
C LEU A 9 28.03 2.49 -95.33
N ALA A 10 28.83 2.91 -94.36
CA ALA A 10 29.93 2.13 -93.82
C ALA A 10 29.34 1.01 -92.95
N LEU A 11 29.57 -0.25 -93.30
CA LEU A 11 29.57 -1.32 -92.30
C LEU A 11 31.02 -1.64 -91.97
N GLY A 12 31.46 -1.08 -90.84
CA GLY A 12 32.65 -1.55 -90.15
C GLY A 12 32.42 -2.98 -89.65
N LEU A 13 33.48 -3.77 -89.74
CA LEU A 13 33.61 -5.07 -89.11
C LEU A 13 33.24 -4.98 -87.61
N MET A 14 32.20 -5.70 -87.19
CA MET A 14 32.02 -6.06 -85.79
C MET A 14 32.72 -7.40 -85.52
N PRO A 15 33.44 -7.55 -84.40
CA PRO A 15 33.90 -8.86 -83.96
C PRO A 15 32.70 -9.71 -83.53
N LEU A 16 32.61 -10.95 -84.01
CA LEU A 16 31.71 -11.96 -83.44
C LEU A 16 32.20 -12.27 -82.02
N SER A 17 31.58 -11.66 -81.01
CA SER A 17 31.65 -12.16 -79.63
C SER A 17 30.64 -13.29 -79.51
N GLY A 18 31.09 -14.53 -79.39
CA GLY A 18 30.19 -15.64 -79.04
C GLY A 18 29.56 -15.34 -77.68
N LYS A 19 28.24 -15.17 -77.63
CA LYS A 19 27.52 -15.05 -76.36
C LYS A 19 27.58 -16.41 -75.67
N ALA A 20 28.19 -16.48 -74.49
CA ALA A 20 28.05 -17.68 -73.67
C ALA A 20 26.61 -17.70 -73.13
N GLN A 21 25.88 -18.75 -73.46
CA GLN A 21 24.46 -18.87 -73.19
C GLN A 21 24.21 -20.16 -72.41
N TYR A 22 23.33 -20.10 -71.40
CA TYR A 22 22.92 -21.26 -70.61
C TYR A 22 21.39 -21.37 -70.59
N VAL A 23 20.87 -22.59 -70.63
CA VAL A 23 19.41 -22.82 -70.61
C VAL A 23 18.98 -23.11 -69.18
N ILE A 24 18.09 -22.27 -68.64
CA ILE A 24 17.47 -22.47 -67.33
C ILE A 24 16.23 -23.35 -67.52
N ASN A 25 16.20 -24.49 -66.84
CA ASN A 25 15.15 -25.51 -67.01
C ASN A 25 14.07 -25.44 -65.93
N ASP A 26 14.38 -24.92 -64.75
CA ASP A 26 13.41 -24.72 -63.68
C ASP A 26 12.63 -23.41 -63.92
N PRO A 27 11.31 -23.46 -64.15
CA PRO A 27 10.49 -22.27 -64.37
C PRO A 27 10.49 -21.33 -63.17
N ASP A 28 10.50 -21.87 -61.95
CA ASP A 28 10.45 -21.05 -60.74
C ASP A 28 11.78 -20.29 -60.56
N PHE A 29 12.92 -20.95 -60.76
CA PHE A 29 14.22 -20.28 -60.78
C PHE A 29 14.34 -19.28 -61.94
N LEU A 30 13.80 -19.60 -63.12
CA LEU A 30 13.76 -18.67 -64.24
C LEU A 30 13.00 -17.39 -63.89
N ASP A 31 11.86 -17.49 -63.22
CA ASP A 31 11.08 -16.34 -62.78
C ASP A 31 11.90 -15.47 -61.81
N LYS A 32 12.64 -16.08 -60.87
CA LYS A 32 13.57 -15.35 -59.98
C LYS A 32 14.68 -14.64 -60.74
N LEU A 33 15.24 -15.28 -61.76
CA LEU A 33 16.26 -14.67 -62.61
C LEU A 33 15.70 -13.57 -63.51
N GLN A 34 14.45 -13.67 -63.94
CA GLN A 34 13.79 -12.60 -64.69
C GLN A 34 13.58 -11.36 -63.82
N ASP A 35 13.33 -11.53 -62.53
CA ASP A 35 13.28 -10.42 -61.59
C ASP A 35 14.67 -9.84 -61.29
N ALA A 36 15.66 -10.70 -61.06
CA ALA A 36 17.01 -10.28 -60.64
C ALA A 36 17.87 -9.70 -61.78
N VAL A 37 17.79 -10.30 -62.98
CA VAL A 37 18.64 -9.95 -64.14
C VAL A 37 17.85 -9.95 -65.46
N PRO A 38 16.76 -9.17 -65.58
CA PRO A 38 15.82 -9.22 -66.71
C PRO A 38 16.49 -9.04 -68.08
N ASN A 39 17.52 -8.20 -68.18
CA ASN A 39 18.20 -7.92 -69.46
C ASN A 39 19.12 -9.06 -69.92
N ALA A 40 19.48 -9.97 -69.01
CA ALA A 40 20.32 -11.11 -69.29
C ALA A 40 19.51 -12.36 -69.71
N ILE A 41 18.18 -12.32 -69.60
CA ILE A 41 17.29 -13.45 -69.91
C ILE A 41 16.58 -13.21 -71.24
N SER A 42 16.61 -14.21 -72.13
CA SER A 42 15.82 -14.23 -73.36
C SER A 42 15.09 -15.56 -73.49
N GLY A 43 13.79 -15.57 -73.19
CA GLY A 43 13.03 -16.81 -73.05
C GLY A 43 13.48 -17.54 -71.77
N ASN A 44 14.03 -18.74 -71.92
CA ASN A 44 14.68 -19.49 -70.84
C ASN A 44 16.21 -19.56 -70.98
N VAL A 45 16.81 -18.67 -71.79
CA VAL A 45 18.24 -18.64 -72.04
C VAL A 45 18.88 -17.45 -71.30
N LEU A 46 19.81 -17.73 -70.40
CA LEU A 46 20.65 -16.79 -69.68
C LEU A 46 21.91 -16.43 -70.49
N ASP A 47 22.17 -15.15 -70.71
CA ASP A 47 23.45 -14.63 -71.21
C ASP A 47 24.44 -14.54 -70.04
N THR A 48 25.31 -15.55 -69.93
CA THR A 48 26.16 -15.75 -68.75
C THR A 48 27.29 -14.74 -68.63
N LEU A 49 27.51 -13.92 -69.66
CA LEU A 49 28.51 -12.85 -69.66
C LEU A 49 27.86 -11.45 -69.58
N HIS A 50 26.54 -11.38 -69.38
CA HIS A 50 25.87 -10.09 -69.24
C HIS A 50 26.38 -9.35 -67.99
N PRO A 51 26.63 -8.02 -68.06
CA PRO A 51 27.10 -7.24 -66.92
C PRO A 51 26.23 -7.41 -65.67
N ASP A 52 24.90 -7.48 -65.82
CA ASP A 52 23.96 -7.68 -64.71
C ASP A 52 24.15 -9.04 -64.01
N VAL A 53 24.50 -10.11 -64.75
CA VAL A 53 24.79 -11.46 -64.18
C VAL A 53 26.11 -11.46 -63.42
N ILE A 54 27.13 -10.83 -63.99
CA ILE A 54 28.45 -10.72 -63.36
C ILE A 54 28.37 -9.81 -62.13
N ALA A 55 27.57 -8.75 -62.16
CA ALA A 55 27.47 -7.76 -61.09
C ALA A 55 26.52 -8.17 -59.94
N LEU A 56 25.71 -9.22 -60.12
CA LEU A 56 24.74 -9.64 -59.12
C LEU A 56 25.44 -10.18 -57.87
N THR A 57 25.14 -9.58 -56.71
CA THR A 57 25.71 -9.99 -55.41
C THR A 57 24.68 -10.66 -54.49
N VAL A 58 23.39 -10.51 -54.76
CA VAL A 58 22.29 -11.09 -53.98
C VAL A 58 21.30 -11.74 -54.92
N LEU A 59 20.93 -12.98 -54.64
CA LEU A 59 19.91 -13.70 -55.37
C LEU A 59 18.95 -14.39 -54.39
N ASP A 60 17.68 -13.98 -54.45
CA ASP A 60 16.58 -14.70 -53.82
C ASP A 60 16.02 -15.71 -54.83
N ALA A 61 16.35 -16.98 -54.63
CA ALA A 61 15.89 -18.11 -55.42
C ALA A 61 14.86 -18.95 -54.65
N ASN A 62 14.10 -18.33 -53.73
CA ASN A 62 13.12 -19.01 -52.88
C ASN A 62 12.04 -19.74 -53.72
N GLY A 63 11.66 -20.95 -53.31
CA GLY A 63 10.67 -21.77 -54.00
C GLY A 63 11.16 -22.49 -55.26
N SER A 64 12.42 -22.30 -55.67
CA SER A 64 12.99 -22.98 -56.83
C SER A 64 13.11 -24.49 -56.61
N TYR A 65 12.89 -25.28 -57.67
CA TYR A 65 13.15 -26.73 -57.67
C TYR A 65 14.60 -27.06 -58.03
N SER A 66 15.26 -26.19 -58.79
CA SER A 66 16.69 -26.31 -59.08
C SER A 66 17.33 -24.97 -59.40
N ILE A 67 18.54 -24.74 -58.89
CA ILE A 67 19.35 -23.56 -59.21
C ILE A 67 20.43 -23.84 -60.27
N ASP A 68 20.26 -24.87 -61.10
CA ASP A 68 21.23 -25.19 -62.14
C ASP A 68 21.52 -23.97 -63.04
N GLY A 69 22.81 -23.60 -63.12
CA GLY A 69 23.28 -22.34 -63.69
C GLY A 69 23.78 -21.31 -62.67
N ILE A 70 23.63 -21.55 -61.37
CA ILE A 70 24.09 -20.64 -60.30
C ILE A 70 25.58 -20.28 -60.39
N ARG A 71 26.40 -21.19 -60.92
CA ARG A 71 27.85 -21.01 -61.13
C ARG A 71 28.26 -19.81 -61.98
N PHE A 72 27.34 -19.26 -62.79
CA PHE A 72 27.63 -18.12 -63.65
C PHE A 72 27.57 -16.77 -62.92
N PHE A 73 26.98 -16.73 -61.72
CA PHE A 73 26.92 -15.54 -60.88
C PHE A 73 28.20 -15.42 -60.06
N VAL A 74 29.30 -15.08 -60.73
CA VAL A 74 30.68 -15.17 -60.19
C VAL A 74 31.00 -14.18 -59.05
N ASN A 75 30.15 -13.18 -58.80
CA ASN A 75 30.29 -12.25 -57.68
C ASN A 75 29.14 -12.38 -56.67
N LEU A 76 28.38 -13.48 -56.73
CA LEU A 76 27.26 -13.71 -55.82
C LEU A 76 27.77 -13.90 -54.39
N GLU A 77 27.25 -13.11 -53.46
CA GLU A 77 27.63 -13.15 -52.04
C GLU A 77 26.51 -13.69 -51.14
N VAL A 78 25.24 -13.50 -51.53
CA VAL A 78 24.07 -13.94 -50.75
C VAL A 78 23.13 -14.76 -51.64
N LEU A 79 22.74 -15.94 -51.14
CA LEU A 79 21.80 -16.84 -51.79
C LEU A 79 20.70 -17.28 -50.82
N GLY A 80 19.44 -16.95 -51.16
CA GLY A 80 18.27 -17.45 -50.45
C GLY A 80 17.58 -18.57 -51.23
N LEU A 81 17.27 -19.69 -50.56
CA LEU A 81 16.58 -20.86 -51.13
C LEU A 81 15.46 -21.35 -50.21
N ASN A 82 14.84 -20.43 -49.47
CA ASN A 82 13.73 -20.73 -48.58
C ASN A 82 12.55 -21.32 -49.37
N TYR A 83 11.91 -22.32 -48.77
CA TYR A 83 10.81 -23.10 -49.32
C TYR A 83 11.13 -23.74 -50.68
N GLY A 84 12.41 -23.92 -50.99
CA GLY A 84 12.86 -24.60 -52.21
C GLY A 84 12.71 -26.11 -52.12
N TYR A 85 12.58 -26.76 -53.28
CA TYR A 85 12.39 -28.21 -53.40
C TYR A 85 13.67 -28.98 -53.75
N GLU A 86 14.78 -28.26 -53.88
CA GLU A 86 16.07 -28.81 -54.28
C GLU A 86 16.65 -29.73 -53.20
N ASP A 87 16.98 -30.97 -53.58
CA ASP A 87 17.57 -31.96 -52.68
C ASP A 87 19.10 -32.07 -52.83
N THR A 88 19.67 -31.38 -53.81
CA THR A 88 21.07 -31.47 -54.20
C THR A 88 21.59 -30.08 -54.57
N LEU A 89 22.58 -29.55 -53.83
CA LEU A 89 23.27 -28.31 -54.22
C LEU A 89 24.60 -28.65 -54.89
N THR A 90 24.82 -28.08 -56.07
CA THR A 90 26.06 -28.24 -56.84
C THR A 90 26.55 -26.93 -57.44
N ASP A 91 27.84 -26.84 -57.71
CA ASP A 91 28.50 -25.71 -58.37
C ASP A 91 28.28 -24.34 -57.67
N LEU A 92 28.18 -24.34 -56.33
CA LEU A 92 28.04 -23.11 -55.55
C LEU A 92 29.26 -22.18 -55.74
N PRO A 93 29.06 -20.88 -56.08
CA PRO A 93 30.15 -19.94 -56.22
C PRO A 93 30.96 -19.75 -54.93
N ASN A 94 32.30 -19.80 -55.04
CA ASN A 94 33.24 -19.53 -53.94
C ASN A 94 33.28 -18.05 -53.49
N THR A 95 32.37 -17.21 -53.98
CA THR A 95 32.16 -15.84 -53.49
C THR A 95 31.05 -15.76 -52.46
N LEU A 96 30.22 -16.80 -52.33
CA LEU A 96 29.11 -16.82 -51.40
C LEU A 96 29.58 -16.67 -49.95
N ARG A 97 28.99 -15.73 -49.25
CA ARG A 97 29.20 -15.43 -47.83
C ARG A 97 28.02 -15.87 -46.99
N THR A 98 26.82 -15.83 -47.55
CA THR A 98 25.58 -16.15 -46.85
C THR A 98 24.72 -17.08 -47.68
N ILE A 99 24.27 -18.17 -47.06
CA ILE A 99 23.27 -19.09 -47.63
C ILE A 99 22.15 -19.26 -46.61
N HIS A 100 20.92 -18.97 -47.04
CA HIS A 100 19.69 -19.15 -46.25
C HIS A 100 18.82 -20.24 -46.86
N LEU A 101 18.54 -21.26 -46.06
CA LEU A 101 17.73 -22.41 -46.39
C LEU A 101 16.67 -22.56 -45.30
N ASP A 102 15.40 -22.46 -45.64
CA ASP A 102 14.28 -22.72 -44.73
C ASP A 102 13.34 -23.72 -45.40
N PHE A 103 13.14 -24.90 -44.79
CA PHE A 103 12.41 -25.99 -45.40
C PHE A 103 11.07 -26.24 -44.72
N SER A 104 10.05 -26.54 -45.54
CA SER A 104 8.74 -27.01 -45.08
C SER A 104 8.48 -28.49 -45.39
N GLU A 105 9.09 -29.04 -46.46
CA GLU A 105 8.78 -30.40 -46.94
C GLU A 105 10.01 -31.18 -47.48
N THR A 106 10.99 -30.51 -48.09
CA THR A 106 12.12 -31.12 -48.82
C THR A 106 13.44 -31.08 -48.06
N ARG A 107 14.28 -32.08 -48.32
CA ARG A 107 15.55 -32.34 -47.64
C ARG A 107 16.71 -32.09 -48.58
N ILE A 108 17.62 -31.17 -48.27
CA ILE A 108 18.96 -31.19 -48.88
C ILE A 108 19.66 -32.46 -48.39
N ARG A 109 19.94 -33.35 -49.34
CA ARG A 109 20.59 -34.65 -49.12
C ARG A 109 22.05 -34.63 -49.52
N TYR A 110 22.43 -33.72 -50.42
CA TYR A 110 23.79 -33.64 -50.93
C TYR A 110 24.19 -32.20 -51.24
N VAL A 111 25.41 -31.85 -50.86
CA VAL A 111 26.11 -30.64 -51.29
C VAL A 111 27.48 -31.10 -51.77
N ASP A 112 27.87 -30.74 -52.99
CA ASP A 112 29.18 -31.12 -53.55
C ASP A 112 30.36 -30.48 -52.80
N HIS A 113 30.23 -29.19 -52.49
CA HIS A 113 31.11 -28.45 -51.61
C HIS A 113 30.40 -27.24 -51.02
N TRP A 114 30.71 -26.92 -49.76
CA TRP A 114 30.40 -25.60 -49.24
C TRP A 114 31.50 -24.60 -49.64
N PRO A 115 31.15 -23.36 -50.02
CA PRO A 115 32.14 -22.31 -50.27
C PRO A 115 33.03 -22.02 -49.05
N ASP A 116 34.36 -22.00 -49.22
CA ASP A 116 35.29 -21.60 -48.15
C ASP A 116 35.07 -20.14 -47.70
N SER A 117 34.51 -19.31 -48.59
CA SER A 117 34.13 -17.93 -48.31
C SER A 117 32.91 -17.79 -47.39
N LEU A 118 32.19 -18.87 -47.12
CA LEU A 118 30.96 -18.82 -46.36
C LEU A 118 31.23 -18.33 -44.93
N ARG A 119 30.37 -17.44 -44.46
CA ARG A 119 30.38 -16.84 -43.10
C ARG A 119 29.07 -17.14 -42.38
N GLU A 120 27.99 -17.28 -43.11
CA GLU A 120 26.67 -17.53 -42.58
C GLU A 120 25.99 -18.68 -43.33
N LEU A 121 25.59 -19.68 -42.56
CA LEU A 121 24.84 -20.83 -43.04
C LEU A 121 23.63 -21.00 -42.13
N SER A 122 22.45 -20.74 -42.67
CA SER A 122 21.19 -20.98 -42.00
C SER A 122 20.47 -22.10 -42.70
N ILE A 123 20.20 -23.18 -41.99
CA ILE A 123 19.42 -24.31 -42.46
C ILE A 123 18.33 -24.60 -41.44
N ARG A 124 17.14 -24.06 -41.68
CA ARG A 124 15.99 -24.14 -40.78
C ARG A 124 14.95 -25.13 -41.29
N ASN A 125 14.19 -25.70 -40.36
CA ASN A 125 13.03 -26.53 -40.65
C ASN A 125 11.84 -26.10 -39.79
N ASP A 126 10.94 -25.33 -40.38
CA ASP A 126 9.72 -24.82 -39.74
C ASP A 126 8.57 -25.84 -39.84
N TRP A 127 8.80 -27.07 -39.34
CA TRP A 127 7.81 -28.17 -39.33
C TRP A 127 6.55 -27.89 -38.49
N TYR A 128 6.60 -26.90 -37.59
CA TYR A 128 5.52 -26.59 -36.64
C TYR A 128 4.20 -26.14 -37.33
N TRP A 129 4.27 -25.64 -38.58
CA TRP A 129 3.10 -25.25 -39.38
C TRP A 129 2.57 -26.40 -40.25
N ASN A 130 3.25 -27.55 -40.27
CA ASN A 130 2.87 -28.73 -41.04
C ASN A 130 3.22 -30.03 -40.29
N PRO A 131 2.39 -30.50 -39.33
CA PRO A 131 2.66 -31.69 -38.51
C PRO A 131 2.70 -33.01 -39.31
N THR A 132 2.39 -32.99 -40.61
CA THR A 132 2.57 -34.13 -41.52
C THR A 132 3.98 -34.24 -42.11
N ALA A 133 4.79 -33.18 -42.04
CA ALA A 133 6.23 -33.23 -42.31
C ALA A 133 6.94 -33.68 -41.03
N GLY A 134 7.39 -34.93 -40.97
CA GLY A 134 8.16 -35.43 -39.83
C GLY A 134 9.48 -34.69 -39.62
N LEU A 135 10.13 -34.88 -38.47
CA LEU A 135 11.49 -34.38 -38.23
C LEU A 135 12.45 -34.90 -39.32
N GLN A 136 13.25 -34.01 -39.90
CA GLN A 136 14.13 -34.34 -41.02
C GLN A 136 15.59 -34.35 -40.55
N SER A 137 16.36 -35.38 -40.90
CA SER A 137 17.81 -35.36 -40.66
C SER A 137 18.53 -34.53 -41.72
N ILE A 138 19.68 -33.96 -41.38
CA ILE A 138 20.51 -33.20 -42.32
C ILE A 138 21.94 -33.77 -42.33
N ASP A 139 22.25 -34.55 -43.36
CA ASP A 139 23.53 -35.29 -43.44
C ASP A 139 24.64 -34.43 -44.11
N VAL A 140 24.30 -33.24 -44.59
CA VAL A 140 25.22 -32.36 -45.36
C VAL A 140 26.07 -31.45 -44.47
N ILE A 141 25.95 -31.57 -43.16
CA ILE A 141 26.72 -30.80 -42.19
C ILE A 141 27.98 -31.53 -41.69
N ASP A 142 28.24 -32.77 -42.14
CA ASP A 142 29.42 -33.56 -41.72
C ASP A 142 30.75 -32.79 -41.84
N THR A 143 30.84 -31.86 -42.79
CA THR A 143 31.94 -30.90 -42.90
C THR A 143 31.40 -29.47 -43.03
N LEU A 144 31.63 -28.65 -42.01
CA LEU A 144 31.28 -27.23 -42.02
C LEU A 144 32.37 -26.38 -42.71
N PRO A 145 32.00 -25.24 -43.31
CA PRO A 145 32.96 -24.28 -43.85
C PRO A 145 33.95 -23.80 -42.78
N PRO A 146 35.26 -23.74 -43.08
CA PRO A 146 36.29 -23.50 -42.06
C PRO A 146 36.27 -22.09 -41.45
N TYR A 147 35.60 -21.13 -42.09
CA TYR A 147 35.53 -19.73 -41.66
C TYR A 147 34.12 -19.29 -41.27
N LEU A 148 33.22 -20.24 -41.00
CA LEU A 148 31.86 -19.93 -40.61
C LEU A 148 31.82 -19.12 -39.31
N GLU A 149 31.01 -18.06 -39.27
CA GLU A 149 30.78 -17.19 -38.12
C GLU A 149 29.36 -17.38 -37.54
N TYR A 150 28.41 -17.80 -38.37
CA TYR A 150 27.00 -18.03 -38.00
C TYR A 150 26.50 -19.37 -38.53
N LEU A 151 25.97 -20.20 -37.64
CA LEU A 151 25.35 -21.48 -37.94
C LEU A 151 23.99 -21.59 -37.25
N ASP A 152 22.92 -21.73 -38.04
CA ASP A 152 21.57 -21.99 -37.56
C ASP A 152 21.08 -23.32 -38.16
N LEU A 153 20.75 -24.26 -37.28
CA LEU A 153 20.27 -25.61 -37.58
C LEU A 153 18.94 -25.88 -36.86
N TYR A 154 18.09 -24.86 -36.73
CA TYR A 154 16.80 -24.97 -36.03
C TYR A 154 15.90 -26.08 -36.63
N GLY A 155 15.35 -26.93 -35.75
CA GLY A 155 14.18 -27.77 -36.05
C GLY A 155 14.43 -29.09 -36.80
N HIS A 156 15.64 -29.64 -36.78
CA HIS A 156 15.98 -30.89 -37.47
C HIS A 156 16.00 -32.13 -36.55
N TYR A 157 16.21 -33.30 -37.15
CA TYR A 157 16.60 -34.54 -36.47
C TYR A 157 18.14 -34.69 -36.54
N LEU A 158 18.84 -33.98 -35.67
CA LEU A 158 20.28 -34.14 -35.48
C LEU A 158 20.55 -34.99 -34.23
N ASP A 159 21.37 -36.02 -34.35
CA ASP A 159 21.83 -36.83 -33.21
C ASP A 159 23.21 -36.38 -32.70
N THR A 160 24.02 -35.80 -33.59
CA THR A 160 25.38 -35.33 -33.33
C THR A 160 25.67 -34.06 -34.12
N LEU A 161 26.67 -33.30 -33.65
CA LEU A 161 27.21 -32.15 -34.37
C LEU A 161 28.64 -32.43 -34.80
N PRO A 162 29.06 -31.96 -35.99
CA PRO A 162 30.45 -31.98 -36.43
C PRO A 162 31.33 -31.07 -35.55
N ALA A 163 32.65 -31.11 -35.76
CA ALA A 163 33.55 -30.14 -35.14
C ALA A 163 33.20 -28.70 -35.58
N LEU A 164 33.05 -27.80 -34.61
CA LEU A 164 32.68 -26.41 -34.87
C LEU A 164 33.90 -25.59 -35.34
N PRO A 165 33.77 -24.75 -36.37
CA PRO A 165 34.83 -23.84 -36.82
C PRO A 165 35.28 -22.89 -35.71
N SER A 166 36.59 -22.65 -35.61
CA SER A 166 37.15 -21.76 -34.57
C SER A 166 36.68 -20.31 -34.66
N THR A 167 36.18 -19.89 -35.83
CA THR A 167 35.62 -18.56 -36.11
C THR A 167 34.15 -18.40 -35.72
N LEU A 168 33.47 -19.48 -35.29
CA LEU A 168 32.04 -19.45 -35.05
C LEU A 168 31.70 -18.55 -33.86
N ARG A 169 30.73 -17.65 -34.06
CA ARG A 169 30.24 -16.67 -33.08
C ARG A 169 28.78 -16.89 -32.71
N HIS A 170 28.01 -17.54 -33.56
CA HIS A 170 26.60 -17.85 -33.36
C HIS A 170 26.32 -19.32 -33.69
N LEU A 171 25.70 -20.02 -32.75
CA LEU A 171 25.25 -21.41 -32.90
C LEU A 171 23.80 -21.51 -32.41
N ASP A 172 22.89 -21.87 -33.31
CA ASP A 172 21.52 -22.27 -32.98
C ASP A 172 21.29 -23.72 -33.42
N VAL A 173 20.93 -24.57 -32.46
CA VAL A 173 20.53 -25.97 -32.68
C VAL A 173 19.20 -26.27 -31.99
N GLN A 174 18.38 -25.25 -31.75
CA GLN A 174 17.12 -25.38 -31.06
C GLN A 174 16.21 -26.42 -31.76
N ARG A 175 15.43 -27.15 -30.95
CA ARG A 175 14.47 -28.20 -31.40
C ARG A 175 15.12 -29.42 -32.05
N ASN A 176 16.41 -29.65 -31.87
CA ASN A 176 17.05 -30.91 -32.24
C ASN A 176 17.04 -31.90 -31.08
N GLN A 177 15.90 -32.59 -30.91
CA GLN A 177 15.63 -33.44 -29.74
C GLN A 177 16.53 -34.69 -29.64
N ALA A 178 17.25 -35.07 -30.69
CA ALA A 178 18.17 -36.21 -30.66
C ALA A 178 19.62 -35.81 -30.31
N VAL A 179 19.94 -34.50 -30.21
CA VAL A 179 21.27 -34.04 -29.83
C VAL A 179 21.47 -34.31 -28.34
N THR A 180 22.34 -35.26 -28.04
CA THR A 180 22.65 -35.69 -26.66
C THR A 180 24.00 -35.18 -26.15
N SER A 181 24.81 -34.54 -27.01
CA SER A 181 26.09 -33.95 -26.62
C SER A 181 26.50 -32.84 -27.59
N LEU A 182 27.37 -31.94 -27.11
CA LEU A 182 27.99 -30.91 -27.93
C LEU A 182 29.49 -31.18 -28.11
N PRO A 183 30.05 -30.85 -29.29
CA PRO A 183 31.50 -30.79 -29.48
C PRO A 183 32.13 -29.66 -28.65
N ALA A 184 33.46 -29.54 -28.69
CA ALA A 184 34.16 -28.42 -28.06
C ALA A 184 33.67 -27.07 -28.62
N LEU A 185 33.32 -26.14 -27.73
CA LEU A 185 32.83 -24.82 -28.11
C LEU A 185 34.01 -23.91 -28.55
N PRO A 186 33.87 -23.15 -29.65
CA PRO A 186 34.87 -22.17 -30.07
C PRO A 186 35.04 -21.03 -29.07
N ASN A 187 36.27 -20.54 -28.90
CA ASN A 187 36.59 -19.43 -27.99
C ASN A 187 36.05 -18.07 -28.44
N GLU A 188 35.56 -17.95 -29.68
CA GLU A 188 34.91 -16.74 -30.19
C GLU A 188 33.37 -16.80 -30.08
N LEU A 189 32.80 -17.90 -29.59
CA LEU A 189 31.35 -18.08 -29.54
C LEU A 189 30.70 -17.04 -28.61
N ARG A 190 29.71 -16.32 -29.14
CA ARG A 190 29.00 -15.24 -28.43
C ARG A 190 27.54 -15.56 -28.16
N HIS A 191 26.91 -16.34 -29.04
CA HIS A 191 25.51 -16.70 -28.95
C HIS A 191 25.36 -18.22 -29.10
N MET A 192 24.70 -18.85 -28.13
CA MET A 192 24.42 -20.28 -28.16
C MET A 192 22.97 -20.55 -27.75
N ASN A 193 22.19 -21.16 -28.66
CA ASN A 193 20.85 -21.66 -28.41
C ASN A 193 20.81 -23.18 -28.59
N VAL A 194 20.64 -23.88 -27.48
CA VAL A 194 20.56 -25.34 -27.38
C VAL A 194 19.25 -25.77 -26.71
N SER A 195 18.22 -24.93 -26.84
CA SER A 195 16.91 -25.21 -26.27
C SER A 195 16.19 -26.35 -26.99
N GLN A 196 15.39 -27.14 -26.27
CA GLN A 196 14.65 -28.27 -26.83
C GLN A 196 15.54 -29.33 -27.51
N THR A 197 16.74 -29.56 -26.95
CA THR A 197 17.62 -30.70 -27.27
C THR A 197 17.55 -31.74 -26.14
N ASP A 198 18.43 -32.74 -26.16
CA ASP A 198 18.50 -33.77 -25.12
C ASP A 198 19.88 -33.86 -24.44
N ILE A 199 20.56 -32.72 -24.32
CA ILE A 199 21.89 -32.63 -23.73
C ILE A 199 21.81 -32.75 -22.19
N PRO A 200 22.49 -33.74 -21.56
CA PRO A 200 22.43 -33.94 -20.11
C PRO A 200 23.32 -32.97 -19.32
N ALA A 201 24.38 -32.44 -19.94
CA ALA A 201 25.29 -31.46 -19.34
C ALA A 201 25.93 -30.59 -20.44
N LEU A 202 26.02 -29.28 -20.18
CA LEU A 202 26.72 -28.37 -21.08
C LEU A 202 28.24 -28.57 -20.98
N PRO A 203 28.99 -28.44 -22.10
CA PRO A 203 30.45 -28.36 -22.06
C PRO A 203 30.90 -27.05 -21.38
N VAL A 204 32.21 -26.89 -21.18
CA VAL A 204 32.77 -25.64 -20.66
C VAL A 204 32.39 -24.49 -21.60
N LEU A 205 31.69 -23.51 -21.04
CA LEU A 205 31.26 -22.32 -21.76
C LEU A 205 32.45 -21.37 -21.97
N PRO A 206 32.64 -20.80 -23.18
CA PRO A 206 33.73 -19.87 -23.44
C PRO A 206 33.48 -18.50 -22.79
N ASP A 207 34.56 -17.83 -22.37
CA ASP A 207 34.49 -16.50 -21.72
C ASP A 207 33.88 -15.41 -22.63
N SER A 208 33.86 -15.63 -23.95
CA SER A 208 33.28 -14.75 -24.96
C SER A 208 31.75 -14.80 -25.03
N LEU A 209 31.11 -15.77 -24.37
CA LEU A 209 29.67 -16.01 -24.48
C LEU A 209 28.87 -14.86 -23.86
N ILE A 210 27.92 -14.32 -24.62
CA ILE A 210 27.06 -13.19 -24.25
C ILE A 210 25.61 -13.64 -24.06
N TYR A 211 25.16 -14.59 -24.89
CA TYR A 211 23.80 -15.13 -24.88
C TYR A 211 23.83 -16.64 -24.73
N LEU A 212 23.05 -17.17 -23.78
CA LEU A 212 22.83 -18.60 -23.59
C LEU A 212 21.34 -18.90 -23.44
N SER A 213 20.81 -19.74 -24.33
CA SER A 213 19.50 -20.35 -24.20
C SER A 213 19.63 -21.87 -24.15
N CYS A 214 19.18 -22.49 -23.06
CA CYS A 214 19.23 -23.93 -22.86
C CYS A 214 17.94 -24.44 -22.20
N GLY A 215 16.81 -23.85 -22.59
CA GLY A 215 15.49 -24.17 -22.07
C GLY A 215 14.91 -25.47 -22.63
N SER A 216 13.97 -26.06 -21.90
CA SER A 216 13.18 -27.22 -22.29
C SER A 216 14.00 -28.44 -22.76
N ASN A 217 15.20 -28.63 -22.18
CA ASN A 217 16.02 -29.82 -22.38
C ASN A 217 15.54 -30.94 -21.43
N LEU A 218 15.31 -32.15 -21.96
CA LEU A 218 14.68 -33.22 -21.18
C LEU A 218 15.63 -33.83 -20.14
N HIS A 219 16.94 -33.90 -20.40
CA HIS A 219 17.88 -34.53 -19.47
C HIS A 219 18.92 -33.57 -18.87
N LEU A 220 18.83 -32.26 -19.11
CA LEU A 220 19.81 -31.30 -18.59
C LEU A 220 19.79 -31.29 -17.06
N ALA A 221 20.89 -31.73 -16.45
CA ALA A 221 21.02 -31.85 -14.99
C ALA A 221 22.06 -30.89 -14.39
N LEU A 222 22.95 -30.32 -15.21
CA LEU A 222 24.02 -29.43 -14.76
C LEU A 222 24.34 -28.36 -15.81
N LEU A 223 24.30 -27.09 -15.39
CA LEU A 223 24.69 -25.91 -16.19
C LEU A 223 26.20 -25.62 -16.15
N GLY A 224 26.89 -25.97 -15.06
CA GLY A 224 28.27 -25.56 -14.83
C GLY A 224 28.41 -24.06 -14.47
N PRO A 225 29.63 -23.53 -14.29
CA PRO A 225 29.84 -22.12 -14.03
C PRO A 225 29.51 -21.26 -15.25
N LEU A 226 28.81 -20.16 -15.02
CA LEU A 226 28.43 -19.21 -16.07
C LEU A 226 29.60 -18.23 -16.37
N PRO A 227 29.86 -17.89 -17.65
CA PRO A 227 30.88 -16.91 -18.02
C PRO A 227 30.62 -15.54 -17.39
N ALA A 228 31.67 -14.88 -16.91
CA ALA A 228 31.56 -13.60 -16.21
C ALA A 228 31.06 -12.43 -17.08
N GLY A 229 31.11 -12.57 -18.41
CA GLY A 229 30.64 -11.60 -19.40
C GLY A 229 29.26 -11.89 -20.00
N LEU A 230 28.57 -12.92 -19.51
CA LEU A 230 27.24 -13.29 -20.00
C LEU A 230 26.22 -12.18 -19.70
N LYS A 231 25.38 -11.85 -20.69
CA LYS A 231 24.35 -10.82 -20.59
C LYS A 231 22.94 -11.38 -20.56
N GLU A 232 22.68 -12.46 -21.29
CA GLU A 232 21.35 -13.04 -21.42
C GLU A 232 21.40 -14.54 -21.12
N LEU A 233 20.53 -14.98 -20.21
CA LEU A 233 20.42 -16.37 -19.78
C LEU A 233 18.96 -16.80 -19.79
N HIS A 234 18.65 -17.83 -20.58
CA HIS A 234 17.32 -18.42 -20.68
C HIS A 234 17.35 -19.89 -20.28
N VAL A 235 16.74 -20.18 -19.13
CA VAL A 235 16.67 -21.51 -18.52
C VAL A 235 15.23 -21.82 -18.17
N THR A 236 14.53 -22.50 -19.08
CA THR A 236 13.24 -23.11 -18.79
C THR A 236 13.38 -24.62 -18.68
N THR A 237 12.58 -25.33 -17.87
CA THR A 237 12.61 -26.80 -17.82
C THR A 237 11.22 -27.42 -17.79
N VAL A 238 11.18 -28.65 -18.28
CA VAL A 238 10.00 -29.54 -18.27
C VAL A 238 10.26 -30.83 -17.47
N VAL A 239 11.42 -30.97 -16.82
CA VAL A 239 11.86 -32.23 -16.19
C VAL A 239 12.07 -32.21 -14.69
N PRO A 240 11.91 -33.37 -14.01
CA PRO A 240 11.62 -33.45 -12.58
C PRO A 240 12.65 -32.87 -11.60
N LEU A 241 13.91 -32.63 -11.97
CA LEU A 241 14.87 -31.99 -11.04
C LEU A 241 16.11 -31.45 -11.77
N LEU A 242 16.22 -30.13 -11.84
CA LEU A 242 17.48 -29.42 -12.11
C LEU A 242 17.82 -28.66 -10.82
N PRO A 243 19.06 -28.77 -10.28
CA PRO A 243 19.46 -28.14 -9.03
C PRO A 243 19.35 -26.60 -9.11
N ASP A 244 19.46 -25.91 -7.96
CA ASP A 244 19.47 -24.43 -7.93
C ASP A 244 20.49 -23.87 -8.94
N LEU A 245 20.16 -22.72 -9.54
CA LEU A 245 21.06 -22.02 -10.47
C LEU A 245 22.43 -21.75 -9.81
N PRO A 246 23.53 -21.83 -10.58
CA PRO A 246 24.82 -21.33 -10.11
C PRO A 246 24.76 -19.81 -9.87
N ALA A 247 25.80 -19.25 -9.24
CA ALA A 247 25.90 -17.80 -9.04
C ALA A 247 25.76 -17.06 -10.39
N LEU A 248 24.90 -16.06 -10.40
CA LEU A 248 24.62 -15.25 -11.60
C LEU A 248 25.81 -14.32 -11.91
N PRO A 249 26.21 -14.16 -13.18
CA PRO A 249 27.25 -13.22 -13.59
C PRO A 249 26.90 -11.78 -13.24
N PRO A 250 27.87 -10.95 -12.80
CA PRO A 250 27.62 -9.55 -12.44
C PRO A 250 27.30 -8.64 -13.63
N THR A 251 27.42 -9.14 -14.86
CA THR A 251 27.07 -8.44 -16.11
C THR A 251 25.71 -8.82 -16.68
N LEU A 252 24.98 -9.73 -16.02
CA LEU A 252 23.72 -10.26 -16.56
C LEU A 252 22.67 -9.14 -16.63
N GLU A 253 22.05 -9.00 -17.78
CA GLU A 253 21.04 -7.99 -18.12
C GLU A 253 19.64 -8.63 -18.25
N VAL A 254 19.54 -9.87 -18.75
CA VAL A 254 18.29 -10.62 -18.91
C VAL A 254 18.40 -12.00 -18.27
N LEU A 255 17.43 -12.34 -17.44
CA LEU A 255 17.25 -13.67 -16.88
C LEU A 255 15.84 -14.17 -17.12
N GLU A 256 15.70 -15.24 -17.90
CA GLU A 256 14.51 -16.06 -17.93
C GLU A 256 14.76 -17.38 -17.19
N TYR A 257 13.94 -17.64 -16.18
CA TYR A 257 14.06 -18.79 -15.30
C TYR A 257 12.70 -19.40 -15.00
N GLY A 258 12.48 -20.67 -15.37
CA GLY A 258 11.16 -21.25 -15.13
C GLY A 258 10.98 -22.75 -15.32
N GLY A 259 10.11 -23.36 -14.53
CA GLY A 259 9.79 -24.79 -14.60
C GLY A 259 9.40 -25.38 -13.24
N ALA A 260 8.40 -26.27 -13.25
CA ALA A 260 7.68 -26.74 -12.05
C ALA A 260 8.55 -27.41 -10.97
N THR A 261 9.78 -27.72 -11.30
CA THR A 261 10.69 -28.61 -10.59
C THR A 261 12.06 -27.96 -10.36
N LEU A 262 12.21 -26.70 -10.75
CA LEU A 262 13.45 -25.94 -10.59
C LEU A 262 13.55 -25.36 -9.18
N GLY A 263 14.67 -25.71 -8.54
CA GLY A 263 15.20 -25.07 -7.35
C GLY A 263 14.27 -25.05 -6.14
N SER A 264 14.79 -24.57 -5.01
CA SER A 264 13.99 -24.12 -3.86
C SER A 264 14.14 -22.61 -3.63
N THR A 265 15.14 -21.99 -4.27
CA THR A 265 15.48 -20.58 -4.11
C THR A 265 15.95 -19.98 -5.42
N ILE A 266 15.84 -18.66 -5.54
CA ILE A 266 16.40 -17.88 -6.64
C ILE A 266 17.71 -17.25 -6.14
N PRO A 267 18.84 -17.38 -6.87
CA PRO A 267 20.11 -16.75 -6.46
C PRO A 267 19.99 -15.22 -6.36
N PRO A 268 20.90 -14.56 -5.61
CA PRO A 268 20.97 -13.10 -5.58
C PRO A 268 21.07 -12.50 -6.99
N LEU A 269 20.24 -11.49 -7.25
CA LEU A 269 20.13 -10.85 -8.55
C LEU A 269 21.24 -9.80 -8.75
N PRO A 270 21.94 -9.77 -9.90
CA PRO A 270 22.99 -8.79 -10.16
C PRO A 270 22.41 -7.39 -10.39
N SER A 271 23.16 -6.35 -10.02
CA SER A 271 22.71 -4.96 -10.12
C SER A 271 22.50 -4.46 -11.57
N THR A 272 23.04 -5.17 -12.56
CA THR A 272 22.91 -4.88 -13.99
C THR A 272 21.61 -5.41 -14.61
N LEU A 273 20.86 -6.25 -13.89
CA LEU A 273 19.68 -6.91 -14.43
C LEU A 273 18.60 -5.89 -14.81
N ARG A 274 18.09 -5.99 -16.03
CA ARG A 274 17.01 -5.19 -16.61
C ARG A 274 15.74 -5.98 -16.76
N GLU A 275 15.83 -7.27 -17.08
CA GLU A 275 14.67 -8.14 -17.29
C GLU A 275 14.76 -9.41 -16.46
N LEU A 276 13.70 -9.69 -15.70
CA LEU A 276 13.54 -10.89 -14.89
C LEU A 276 12.22 -11.57 -15.24
N LEU A 277 12.31 -12.74 -15.85
CA LEU A 277 11.16 -13.55 -16.28
C LEU A 277 11.12 -14.86 -15.51
N LEU A 278 10.35 -14.88 -14.42
CA LEU A 278 10.12 -16.05 -13.58
C LEU A 278 8.82 -16.74 -13.99
N ASN A 279 8.87 -18.04 -14.28
CA ASN A 279 7.70 -18.78 -14.74
C ASN A 279 7.59 -20.16 -14.09
N ASN A 280 6.45 -20.46 -13.48
CA ASN A 280 6.11 -21.82 -13.02
C ASN A 280 7.13 -22.42 -12.02
N LEU A 281 7.68 -21.64 -11.09
CA LEU A 281 8.62 -22.14 -10.07
C LEU A 281 7.85 -22.61 -8.83
N ALA A 282 7.27 -23.81 -8.90
CA ALA A 282 6.37 -24.32 -7.86
C ALA A 282 7.04 -24.56 -6.49
N ASN A 283 8.36 -24.66 -6.40
CA ASN A 283 9.06 -24.92 -5.13
C ASN A 283 9.63 -23.66 -4.47
N VAL A 284 9.53 -22.50 -5.12
CA VAL A 284 10.05 -21.23 -4.62
C VAL A 284 9.01 -20.56 -3.74
N THR A 285 9.41 -20.16 -2.53
CA THR A 285 8.54 -19.49 -1.55
C THR A 285 8.79 -17.99 -1.43
N SER A 286 9.86 -17.47 -2.03
CA SER A 286 10.18 -16.04 -2.01
C SER A 286 11.01 -15.61 -3.22
N ILE A 287 10.87 -14.34 -3.59
CA ILE A 287 11.70 -13.68 -4.61
C ILE A 287 12.74 -12.81 -3.88
N PRO A 288 14.04 -12.86 -4.24
CA PRO A 288 15.07 -12.02 -3.64
C PRO A 288 14.85 -10.54 -3.96
N ALA A 289 15.56 -9.66 -3.26
CA ALA A 289 15.49 -8.21 -3.50
C ALA A 289 15.76 -7.86 -4.97
N LEU A 290 14.87 -7.02 -5.53
CA LEU A 290 14.94 -6.62 -6.94
C LEU A 290 16.02 -5.55 -7.15
N PRO A 291 16.83 -5.64 -8.22
CA PRO A 291 17.81 -4.62 -8.56
C PRO A 291 17.16 -3.27 -8.85
N ALA A 292 17.79 -2.19 -8.37
CA ALA A 292 17.27 -0.82 -8.51
C ALA A 292 17.09 -0.34 -9.96
N GLY A 293 17.67 -1.05 -10.93
CA GLY A 293 17.58 -0.74 -12.35
C GLY A 293 16.76 -1.76 -13.16
N LEU A 294 15.98 -2.62 -12.52
CA LEU A 294 15.11 -3.57 -13.21
C LEU A 294 13.98 -2.83 -13.94
N GLU A 295 13.75 -3.16 -15.20
CA GLU A 295 12.77 -2.52 -16.08
C GLU A 295 11.58 -3.45 -16.37
N ARG A 296 11.79 -4.77 -16.39
CA ARG A 296 10.77 -5.77 -16.69
C ARG A 296 10.76 -6.88 -15.63
N LEU A 297 9.61 -7.07 -14.98
CA LEU A 297 9.36 -8.20 -14.09
C LEU A 297 8.16 -9.01 -14.59
N GLN A 298 8.37 -10.31 -14.83
CA GLN A 298 7.31 -11.30 -15.02
C GLN A 298 7.48 -12.38 -13.97
N ALA A 299 6.39 -12.76 -13.29
CA ALA A 299 6.37 -13.73 -12.22
C ALA A 299 5.13 -14.64 -12.32
N ASN A 300 4.93 -15.28 -13.49
CA ASN A 300 3.71 -16.02 -13.77
C ASN A 300 3.76 -17.43 -13.15
N TYR A 301 2.61 -17.94 -12.70
CA TYR A 301 2.50 -19.29 -12.10
C TYR A 301 3.41 -19.51 -10.86
N MET A 302 3.66 -18.45 -10.08
CA MET A 302 4.46 -18.43 -8.85
C MET A 302 3.60 -18.62 -7.59
N ASN A 303 2.81 -19.69 -7.53
CA ASN A 303 1.70 -19.81 -6.56
C ASN A 303 2.09 -20.01 -5.09
N ASN A 304 3.36 -20.29 -4.78
CA ASN A 304 3.85 -20.49 -3.41
C ASN A 304 4.60 -19.27 -2.85
N VAL A 305 4.68 -18.19 -3.63
CA VAL A 305 5.20 -16.90 -3.17
C VAL A 305 4.01 -16.10 -2.64
N PRO A 306 3.98 -15.71 -1.35
CA PRO A 306 2.83 -15.01 -0.78
C PRO A 306 2.75 -13.55 -1.25
N GLN A 307 3.88 -12.89 -1.47
CA GLN A 307 3.94 -11.47 -1.85
C GLN A 307 5.19 -11.14 -2.68
N LEU A 308 5.13 -10.07 -3.46
CA LEU A 308 6.30 -9.53 -4.16
C LEU A 308 7.20 -8.72 -3.21
N PRO A 309 8.55 -8.73 -3.42
CA PRO A 309 9.44 -7.76 -2.79
C PRO A 309 9.15 -6.33 -3.30
N PRO A 310 9.68 -5.29 -2.62
CA PRO A 310 9.53 -3.90 -3.07
C PRO A 310 9.96 -3.71 -4.53
N LEU A 311 9.12 -2.99 -5.29
CA LEU A 311 9.32 -2.78 -6.72
C LEU A 311 10.24 -1.55 -6.96
N PRO A 312 11.26 -1.66 -7.82
CA PRO A 312 12.20 -0.57 -8.07
C PRO A 312 11.57 0.52 -8.94
N SER A 313 11.92 1.79 -8.70
CA SER A 313 11.36 2.93 -9.43
C SER A 313 11.67 2.99 -10.93
N SER A 314 12.55 2.10 -11.43
CA SER A 314 12.85 1.93 -12.85
C SER A 314 11.88 0.99 -13.56
N LEU A 315 11.00 0.28 -12.83
CA LEU A 315 10.15 -0.76 -13.40
C LEU A 315 9.15 -0.17 -14.40
N ILE A 316 9.09 -0.73 -15.60
CA ILE A 316 8.24 -0.31 -16.72
C ILE A 316 7.11 -1.32 -16.94
N TYR A 317 7.42 -2.61 -16.78
CA TYR A 317 6.51 -3.72 -17.04
C TYR A 317 6.43 -4.66 -15.83
N LEU A 318 5.21 -4.93 -15.38
CA LEU A 318 4.92 -5.90 -14.33
C LEU A 318 3.87 -6.90 -14.82
N ASN A 319 4.20 -8.19 -14.79
CA ASN A 319 3.24 -9.26 -15.08
C ASN A 319 3.24 -10.34 -14.01
N THR A 320 2.07 -10.52 -13.43
CA THR A 320 1.77 -11.52 -12.40
C THR A 320 0.48 -12.27 -12.71
N GLU A 321 0.07 -12.30 -13.98
CA GLU A 321 -1.07 -13.12 -14.42
C GLU A 321 -0.85 -14.60 -14.06
N ASN A 322 -1.94 -15.29 -13.76
CA ASN A 322 -1.94 -16.69 -13.37
C ASN A 322 -1.13 -17.00 -12.10
N THR A 323 -1.13 -16.09 -11.13
CA THR A 323 -0.56 -16.31 -9.79
C THR A 323 -1.67 -16.36 -8.74
N LEU A 324 -1.28 -16.49 -7.47
CA LEU A 324 -2.18 -16.40 -6.32
C LEU A 324 -1.91 -15.13 -5.49
N PHE A 325 -1.28 -14.10 -6.05
CA PHE A 325 -1.06 -12.85 -5.31
C PHE A 325 -2.41 -12.20 -4.99
N ASP A 326 -2.66 -12.02 -3.70
CA ASP A 326 -3.83 -11.34 -3.13
C ASP A 326 -3.55 -9.86 -2.86
N CYS A 327 -2.29 -9.51 -2.60
CA CYS A 327 -1.79 -8.17 -2.32
C CYS A 327 -0.59 -7.78 -3.21
N TYR A 328 -0.37 -6.47 -3.39
CA TYR A 328 0.86 -5.93 -4.01
C TYR A 328 1.50 -4.85 -3.14
N PRO A 329 2.84 -4.74 -3.18
CA PRO A 329 3.51 -3.52 -2.75
C PRO A 329 3.22 -2.36 -3.72
N TYR A 330 3.51 -1.12 -3.31
CA TYR A 330 3.38 0.06 -4.16
C TYR A 330 4.00 -0.16 -5.55
N VAL A 331 3.23 0.17 -6.59
CA VAL A 331 3.64 0.05 -7.99
C VAL A 331 4.14 1.41 -8.51
N PRO A 332 5.41 1.53 -8.91
CA PRO A 332 5.99 2.80 -9.36
C PRO A 332 5.23 3.45 -10.52
N SER A 333 5.19 4.79 -10.55
CA SER A 333 4.55 5.55 -11.64
C SER A 333 5.20 5.37 -13.02
N SER A 334 6.41 4.78 -13.07
CA SER A 334 7.12 4.40 -14.29
C SER A 334 6.49 3.20 -14.99
N VAL A 335 5.66 2.41 -14.30
CA VAL A 335 5.00 1.24 -14.88
C VAL A 335 3.96 1.71 -15.90
N THR A 336 4.16 1.30 -17.15
CA THR A 336 3.26 1.60 -18.28
C THR A 336 2.44 0.39 -18.71
N GLU A 337 2.79 -0.82 -18.25
CA GLU A 337 2.00 -2.02 -18.46
C GLU A 337 2.00 -2.88 -17.21
N TRP A 338 0.80 -3.12 -16.67
CA TRP A 338 0.60 -3.97 -15.50
C TRP A 338 -0.48 -5.01 -15.75
N LYS A 339 -0.07 -6.27 -15.68
CA LYS A 339 -0.89 -7.48 -15.75
C LYS A 339 -1.05 -8.06 -14.35
N VAL A 340 -2.13 -7.67 -13.67
CA VAL A 340 -2.52 -8.05 -12.31
C VAL A 340 -3.05 -9.48 -12.29
N SER A 341 -2.73 -10.21 -11.21
CA SER A 341 -3.34 -11.52 -10.91
C SER A 341 -4.86 -11.43 -10.77
N ALA A 342 -5.57 -12.42 -11.31
CA ALA A 342 -7.03 -12.51 -11.19
C ALA A 342 -7.51 -12.80 -9.76
N THR A 343 -6.63 -13.23 -8.85
CA THR A 343 -6.94 -13.47 -7.43
C THR A 343 -6.90 -12.21 -6.57
N THR A 344 -6.34 -11.13 -7.12
CA THR A 344 -6.17 -9.86 -6.42
C THR A 344 -7.53 -9.20 -6.17
N THR A 345 -7.77 -8.76 -4.94
CA THR A 345 -9.02 -8.10 -4.56
C THR A 345 -8.96 -6.58 -4.75
N CYS A 346 -7.78 -5.99 -4.55
CA CYS A 346 -7.51 -4.57 -4.75
C CYS A 346 -6.04 -4.35 -5.16
N ILE A 347 -5.76 -3.17 -5.73
CA ILE A 347 -4.40 -2.73 -6.05
C ILE A 347 -3.97 -1.56 -5.16
N PRO A 348 -2.71 -1.48 -4.70
CA PRO A 348 -2.25 -0.42 -3.79
C PRO A 348 -2.36 0.98 -4.41
N ASN A 349 -2.11 1.12 -5.71
CA ASN A 349 -2.19 2.39 -6.42
C ASN A 349 -2.33 2.12 -7.93
N LEU A 350 -2.83 3.10 -8.69
CA LEU A 350 -2.93 3.03 -10.15
C LEU A 350 -1.84 3.91 -10.81
N PRO A 351 -0.83 3.35 -11.50
CA PRO A 351 0.15 4.12 -12.25
C PRO A 351 -0.52 5.02 -13.32
N PRO A 352 -0.04 6.25 -13.52
CA PRO A 352 -0.76 7.26 -14.33
C PRO A 352 -0.69 7.04 -15.85
N ASN A 353 0.23 6.22 -16.34
CA ASN A 353 0.52 6.05 -17.79
C ASN A 353 0.33 4.61 -18.28
N LEU A 354 -0.62 3.88 -17.70
CA LEU A 354 -0.93 2.51 -18.13
C LEU A 354 -1.47 2.47 -19.57
N ASN A 355 -0.97 1.51 -20.35
CA ASN A 355 -1.41 1.25 -21.71
C ASN A 355 -2.66 0.35 -21.75
N ALA A 356 -3.27 0.22 -22.93
CA ALA A 356 -4.48 -0.60 -23.14
C ALA A 356 -4.27 -2.12 -23.00
N ALA A 357 -3.02 -2.58 -22.83
CA ALA A 357 -2.76 -3.97 -22.52
C ALA A 357 -2.85 -4.25 -21.01
N SER A 358 -2.87 -3.22 -20.15
CA SER A 358 -3.02 -3.40 -18.70
C SER A 358 -4.43 -3.87 -18.33
N ASN A 359 -4.56 -4.52 -17.18
CA ASN A 359 -5.84 -4.84 -16.54
C ASN A 359 -5.94 -4.27 -15.12
N ALA A 360 -5.00 -3.42 -14.70
CA ALA A 360 -4.98 -2.88 -13.34
C ALA A 360 -6.15 -1.94 -13.03
N ASP A 361 -6.71 -1.29 -14.04
CA ASP A 361 -7.90 -0.44 -13.94
C ASP A 361 -9.21 -1.24 -13.70
N ASP A 362 -9.18 -2.56 -13.86
CA ASP A 362 -10.30 -3.44 -13.50
C ASP A 362 -10.41 -3.68 -11.98
N PHE A 363 -9.39 -3.29 -11.20
CA PHE A 363 -9.31 -3.55 -9.76
C PHE A 363 -9.48 -2.25 -8.95
N PRO A 364 -10.23 -2.29 -7.81
CA PRO A 364 -10.34 -1.13 -6.94
C PRO A 364 -9.01 -0.83 -6.23
N ILE A 365 -8.80 0.43 -5.83
CA ILE A 365 -7.65 0.79 -4.99
C ILE A 365 -7.82 0.20 -3.59
N CYS A 366 -6.76 -0.38 -3.04
CA CYS A 366 -6.71 -0.89 -1.68
C CYS A 366 -6.97 0.24 -0.69
N ASN A 367 -7.93 0.04 0.19
CA ASN A 367 -8.20 0.90 1.33
C ASN A 367 -8.59 0.02 2.52
N LEU A 368 -8.64 0.60 3.73
CA LEU A 368 -9.15 -0.12 4.90
C LEU A 368 -10.53 -0.77 4.63
N ILE A 369 -11.26 -0.21 3.67
CA ILE A 369 -12.61 -0.56 3.31
C ILE A 369 -12.72 -1.89 2.51
N ASN A 370 -11.73 -2.28 1.70
CA ASN A 370 -11.81 -3.48 0.84
C ASN A 370 -10.75 -4.55 1.11
N THR A 371 -9.74 -4.26 1.96
CA THR A 371 -8.71 -5.24 2.32
C THR A 371 -8.11 -5.02 3.71
N PRO A 372 -8.43 -5.87 4.71
CA PRO A 372 -7.77 -5.83 6.01
C PRO A 372 -6.33 -6.40 5.99
N ASP A 373 -6.01 -7.25 5.00
CA ASP A 373 -4.72 -7.94 4.91
C ASP A 373 -3.72 -7.30 3.93
N CYS A 374 -4.15 -6.33 3.12
CA CYS A 374 -3.25 -5.52 2.29
C CYS A 374 -2.89 -4.22 3.02
N PRO A 375 -1.64 -3.72 2.91
CA PRO A 375 -1.29 -2.40 3.41
C PRO A 375 -2.05 -1.32 2.62
N THR A 376 -2.85 -0.50 3.32
CA THR A 376 -3.78 0.48 2.75
C THR A 376 -3.41 1.92 3.05
N THR A 377 -2.39 2.09 3.89
CA THR A 377 -1.67 3.32 4.19
C THR A 377 -0.22 2.94 4.49
N GLU A 378 0.74 3.81 4.19
CA GLU A 378 2.09 3.68 4.73
C GLU A 378 2.07 3.78 6.25
N GLY A 379 2.97 3.06 6.90
CA GLY A 379 2.95 3.05 8.36
C GLY A 379 3.70 1.91 9.00
N VAL A 380 3.29 1.63 10.24
CA VAL A 380 3.84 0.57 11.08
C VAL A 380 2.73 -0.28 11.66
N THR A 381 2.92 -1.60 11.66
CA THR A 381 2.02 -2.57 12.29
C THR A 381 2.73 -3.42 13.32
N GLY A 382 1.98 -3.86 14.33
CA GLY A 382 2.48 -4.78 15.35
C GLY A 382 1.42 -5.08 16.40
N HIS A 383 1.86 -5.64 17.53
CA HIS A 383 1.00 -5.91 18.68
C HIS A 383 1.43 -5.12 19.91
N VAL A 384 0.46 -4.63 20.66
CA VAL A 384 0.65 -4.17 22.03
C VAL A 384 0.26 -5.32 22.97
N PHE A 385 1.20 -5.72 23.82
CA PHE A 385 1.06 -6.92 24.65
C PHE A 385 1.49 -6.66 26.10
N ARG A 386 0.94 -7.46 27.00
CA ARG A 386 1.35 -7.46 28.40
C ARG A 386 2.56 -8.38 28.54
N ASP A 387 3.70 -7.78 28.79
CA ASP A 387 4.98 -8.46 28.98
C ASP A 387 5.10 -8.93 30.43
N ASP A 388 4.54 -10.10 30.71
CA ASP A 388 4.39 -10.64 32.06
C ASP A 388 5.74 -11.02 32.69
N ASN A 389 6.77 -11.24 31.85
CA ASN A 389 8.11 -11.61 32.29
C ASN A 389 9.12 -10.45 32.21
N ALA A 390 8.70 -9.30 31.68
CA ALA A 390 9.45 -8.06 31.50
C ALA A 390 10.72 -8.20 30.64
N ASN A 391 10.71 -9.06 29.60
CA ASN A 391 11.86 -9.32 28.74
C ASN A 391 11.91 -8.48 27.45
N GLY A 392 10.85 -7.69 27.16
CA GLY A 392 10.73 -6.86 25.97
C GLY A 392 10.46 -7.61 24.67
N THR A 393 10.03 -8.88 24.73
CA THR A 393 9.74 -9.74 23.58
C THR A 393 8.39 -10.43 23.78
N ARG A 394 7.54 -10.42 22.75
CA ARG A 394 6.23 -11.08 22.83
C ARG A 394 6.37 -12.61 22.81
N ASP A 395 6.14 -13.25 23.94
CA ASP A 395 6.22 -14.70 24.09
C ASP A 395 4.86 -15.41 23.92
N PRO A 396 4.85 -16.71 23.51
CA PRO A 396 3.61 -17.49 23.48
C PRO A 396 2.93 -17.54 24.85
N GLY A 397 1.70 -17.02 24.93
CA GLY A 397 0.89 -16.99 26.15
C GLY A 397 0.77 -15.62 26.80
N GLU A 398 1.51 -14.62 26.34
CA GLU A 398 1.34 -13.23 26.76
C GLU A 398 0.08 -12.61 26.14
N PRO A 399 -0.82 -12.04 26.96
CA PRO A 399 -2.09 -11.53 26.46
C PRO A 399 -1.94 -10.17 25.77
N PRO A 400 -2.90 -9.81 24.92
CA PRO A 400 -2.98 -8.46 24.34
C PRO A 400 -3.20 -7.38 25.40
N PHE A 401 -2.79 -6.15 25.10
CA PHE A 401 -2.93 -5.01 26.01
C PHE A 401 -3.61 -3.80 25.32
N PRO A 402 -4.94 -3.85 25.11
CA PRO A 402 -5.70 -2.83 24.37
C PRO A 402 -5.83 -1.47 25.08
N LEU A 403 -5.37 -1.36 26.35
CA LEU A 403 -5.38 -0.09 27.09
C LEU A 403 -4.29 0.89 26.64
N ALA A 404 -3.23 0.39 25.99
CA ALA A 404 -2.12 1.18 25.53
C ALA A 404 -2.37 1.77 24.13
N GLN A 405 -1.78 2.94 23.87
CA GLN A 405 -1.78 3.58 22.56
C GLN A 405 -0.35 3.56 22.01
N VAL A 406 -0.23 3.59 20.69
CA VAL A 406 1.04 3.68 19.96
C VAL A 406 1.18 5.08 19.40
N ILE A 407 2.38 5.66 19.48
CA ILE A 407 2.70 7.00 19.00
C ILE A 407 3.82 6.97 17.98
N GLY A 408 3.71 7.80 16.94
CA GLY A 408 4.77 8.07 15.97
C GLY A 408 5.21 9.54 16.01
N THR A 409 6.53 9.77 16.07
CA THR A 409 7.11 11.13 16.08
C THR A 409 8.16 11.30 14.97
N PRO A 410 8.32 12.48 14.34
CA PRO A 410 7.60 13.73 14.58
C PRO A 410 6.17 13.70 14.02
N GLY A 411 5.32 14.62 14.47
CA GLY A 411 3.90 14.67 14.08
C GLY A 411 2.96 14.20 15.19
N THR A 412 1.67 14.14 14.87
CA THR A 412 0.59 13.72 15.77
C THR A 412 -0.01 12.42 15.28
N HIS A 413 0.81 11.37 15.21
CA HIS A 413 0.39 10.04 14.80
C HIS A 413 0.09 9.21 16.03
N LEU A 414 -1.16 8.75 16.20
CA LEU A 414 -1.57 7.88 17.30
C LEU A 414 -2.37 6.69 16.77
N ALA A 415 -2.24 5.54 17.40
CA ALA A 415 -3.07 4.37 17.09
C ALA A 415 -3.48 3.64 18.37
N GLY A 416 -4.70 3.11 18.39
CA GLY A 416 -5.15 2.17 19.41
C GLY A 416 -4.87 0.73 19.01
N ALA A 417 -4.65 -0.12 20.00
CA ALA A 417 -4.67 -1.57 19.80
C ALA A 417 -6.10 -2.11 19.89
N ASP A 418 -6.44 -3.08 19.03
CA ASP A 418 -7.70 -3.82 19.12
C ASP A 418 -7.66 -4.84 20.28
N ASN A 419 -8.75 -5.60 20.46
CA ASN A 419 -8.87 -6.60 21.52
C ASN A 419 -7.85 -7.76 21.41
N ASP A 420 -7.27 -7.99 20.23
CA ASP A 420 -6.19 -8.95 19.99
C ASP A 420 -4.79 -8.29 20.11
N GLY A 421 -4.75 -7.02 20.50
CA GLY A 421 -3.55 -6.23 20.69
C GLY A 421 -2.99 -5.64 19.41
N ARG A 422 -3.62 -5.83 18.25
CA ARG A 422 -3.07 -5.38 16.96
C ARG A 422 -3.28 -3.89 16.78
N TYR A 423 -2.29 -3.21 16.21
CA TYR A 423 -2.40 -1.81 15.85
C TYR A 423 -1.88 -1.55 14.43
N MET A 424 -2.38 -0.47 13.83
CA MET A 424 -1.86 0.14 12.61
C MET A 424 -1.62 1.62 12.89
N LEU A 425 -0.35 2.04 12.84
CA LEU A 425 0.05 3.43 12.95
C LEU A 425 0.36 3.97 11.56
N ALA A 426 -0.54 4.78 11.01
CA ALA A 426 -0.31 5.47 9.74
C ALA A 426 0.84 6.47 9.89
N LEU A 427 1.82 6.40 8.98
CA LEU A 427 2.97 7.30 8.91
C LEU A 427 3.32 7.57 7.45
N ASP A 428 3.30 8.84 7.05
CA ASP A 428 3.73 9.30 5.72
C ASP A 428 5.19 8.91 5.39
N THR A 429 5.64 9.17 4.16
CA THR A 429 7.07 9.06 3.84
C THR A 429 7.92 10.02 4.69
N GLY A 430 8.92 9.47 5.40
CA GLY A 430 9.73 10.22 6.34
C GLY A 430 10.46 9.34 7.34
N ALA A 431 11.19 9.96 8.25
CA ALA A 431 11.86 9.28 9.36
C ALA A 431 11.07 9.51 10.64
N PHE A 432 10.72 8.42 11.32
CA PHE A 432 9.90 8.44 12.53
C PHE A 432 10.52 7.59 13.65
N VAL A 433 10.06 7.84 14.88
CA VAL A 433 10.25 7.00 16.04
C VAL A 433 8.89 6.54 16.53
N VAL A 434 8.68 5.22 16.54
CA VAL A 434 7.47 4.56 17.02
C VAL A 434 7.70 4.08 18.45
N ASP A 435 6.75 4.37 19.34
CA ASP A 435 6.81 3.99 20.75
C ASP A 435 5.41 3.81 21.37
N GLY A 436 5.34 3.30 22.59
CA GLY A 436 4.12 3.25 23.38
C GLY A 436 3.82 4.56 24.13
N THR A 437 2.56 4.86 24.42
CA THR A 437 2.20 5.94 25.36
C THR A 437 2.34 5.49 26.81
N ASN A 438 2.45 6.43 27.75
CA ASN A 438 2.49 6.08 29.17
C ASN A 438 1.13 5.53 29.64
N VAL A 439 1.15 4.36 30.29
CA VAL A 439 -0.05 3.74 30.88
C VAL A 439 0.15 3.62 32.39
N LEU A 440 -0.84 4.08 33.17
CA LEU A 440 -0.80 3.98 34.63
C LEU A 440 -0.62 2.53 35.07
N TYR A 441 0.27 2.31 36.04
CA TYR A 441 0.60 1.00 36.61
C TYR A 441 1.36 0.03 35.70
N TYR A 442 1.88 0.46 34.55
CA TYR A 442 2.70 -0.37 33.67
C TYR A 442 4.02 0.35 33.31
N ASN A 443 5.08 -0.43 33.12
CA ASN A 443 6.36 0.05 32.60
C ASN A 443 6.54 -0.41 31.15
N HIS A 444 7.05 0.46 30.28
CA HIS A 444 7.51 0.04 28.95
C HIS A 444 8.69 -0.91 29.06
N THR A 445 8.65 -2.00 28.30
CA THR A 445 9.74 -2.99 28.24
C THR A 445 10.42 -3.05 26.88
N THR A 446 9.75 -2.58 25.83
CA THR A 446 10.31 -2.41 24.49
C THR A 446 10.96 -1.04 24.35
N ALA A 447 12.06 -0.97 23.61
CA ALA A 447 12.70 0.30 23.28
C ALA A 447 11.99 0.99 22.10
N PRO A 448 12.04 2.33 21.99
CA PRO A 448 11.50 3.05 20.84
C PRO A 448 12.14 2.57 19.53
N TYR A 449 11.34 2.39 18.49
CA TYR A 449 11.75 1.86 17.19
C TYR A 449 11.91 2.99 16.16
N ALA A 450 13.12 3.18 15.64
CA ALA A 450 13.38 4.15 14.58
C ALA A 450 13.09 3.54 13.20
N ILE A 451 12.24 4.20 12.42
CA ILE A 451 11.83 3.74 11.08
C ILE A 451 12.01 4.85 10.04
N THR A 452 12.23 4.46 8.79
CA THR A 452 12.15 5.36 7.64
C THR A 452 11.22 4.77 6.59
N ILE A 453 10.06 5.40 6.45
CA ILE A 453 9.11 5.14 5.36
C ILE A 453 9.65 5.86 4.13
N SER A 454 10.19 5.09 3.19
CA SER A 454 10.92 5.61 2.02
C SER A 454 10.04 5.76 0.79
N THR A 455 8.90 5.06 0.75
CA THR A 455 7.93 5.09 -0.34
C THR A 455 6.50 5.09 0.20
N PRO A 456 5.53 5.70 -0.51
CA PRO A 456 4.12 5.58 -0.15
C PRO A 456 3.68 4.12 -0.04
N LEU A 457 2.72 3.85 0.84
CA LEU A 457 2.20 2.52 1.22
C LEU A 457 3.25 1.51 1.71
N GLN A 458 4.47 1.94 2.05
CA GLN A 458 5.42 1.10 2.77
C GLN A 458 4.91 0.87 4.18
N VAL A 459 4.66 -0.39 4.53
CA VAL A 459 4.35 -0.80 5.90
C VAL A 459 5.53 -1.58 6.45
N ASP A 460 6.08 -1.12 7.58
CA ASP A 460 6.94 -1.96 8.41
C ASP A 460 6.07 -2.73 9.41
N SER A 461 6.40 -3.99 9.65
CA SER A 461 5.54 -4.90 10.43
C SER A 461 6.33 -5.57 11.55
N LEU A 462 5.61 -6.22 12.46
CA LEU A 462 6.19 -6.90 13.64
C LEU A 462 6.86 -5.94 14.63
N ILE A 463 6.39 -4.69 14.68
CA ILE A 463 6.86 -3.71 15.66
C ILE A 463 6.01 -3.85 16.92
N ASP A 464 6.32 -4.85 17.75
CA ASP A 464 5.57 -5.12 18.98
C ASP A 464 5.99 -4.17 20.12
N ILE A 465 5.03 -3.78 20.96
CA ILE A 465 5.23 -2.86 22.11
C ILE A 465 4.80 -3.56 23.40
N GLY A 466 5.74 -3.70 24.33
CA GLY A 466 5.59 -4.47 25.56
C GLY A 466 5.38 -3.59 26.79
N TYR A 467 4.44 -4.01 27.64
CA TYR A 467 4.14 -3.38 28.93
C TYR A 467 4.21 -4.38 30.08
N ALA A 468 5.15 -4.18 31.00
CA ALA A 468 5.22 -4.98 32.22
C ALA A 468 4.35 -4.37 33.34
N PRO A 469 3.48 -5.16 33.98
CA PRO A 469 2.66 -4.68 35.08
C PRO A 469 3.51 -4.34 36.31
N ILE A 470 3.20 -3.22 36.97
CA ILE A 470 3.70 -2.90 38.32
C ILE A 470 2.84 -3.70 39.32
N PRO A 471 3.38 -4.71 40.03
CA PRO A 471 2.55 -5.64 40.79
C PRO A 471 1.78 -5.00 41.96
N GLY A 472 0.58 -5.53 42.25
CA GLY A 472 -0.15 -5.26 43.50
C GLY A 472 -1.20 -4.15 43.45
N THR A 473 -1.60 -3.68 42.27
CA THR A 473 -2.63 -2.63 42.12
C THR A 473 -3.95 -3.23 41.65
N THR A 474 -5.06 -2.80 42.27
CA THR A 474 -6.43 -3.05 41.81
C THR A 474 -7.10 -1.70 41.60
N ASP A 475 -7.49 -1.39 40.36
CA ASP A 475 -8.07 -0.10 39.97
C ASP A 475 -9.17 -0.37 38.93
N VAL A 476 -10.40 0.08 39.21
CA VAL A 476 -11.52 -0.07 38.29
C VAL A 476 -12.16 1.26 37.93
N ARG A 477 -12.41 1.44 36.64
CA ARG A 477 -13.04 2.63 36.10
C ARG A 477 -14.42 2.31 35.52
N VAL A 478 -15.38 3.21 35.73
CA VAL A 478 -16.72 3.14 35.14
C VAL A 478 -16.87 4.23 34.08
N ASP A 479 -17.50 3.89 32.96
CA ASP A 479 -17.93 4.84 31.94
C ASP A 479 -19.39 4.59 31.52
N LEU A 480 -20.08 5.67 31.16
CA LEU A 480 -21.46 5.65 30.67
C LEU A 480 -21.57 6.33 29.30
N ALA A 481 -22.38 5.73 28.43
CA ALA A 481 -22.87 6.32 27.19
C ALA A 481 -24.34 5.91 26.96
N SER A 482 -25.07 6.63 26.12
CA SER A 482 -26.42 6.25 25.72
C SER A 482 -26.79 6.77 24.34
N ASN A 483 -27.77 6.12 23.70
CA ASN A 483 -28.44 6.74 22.56
C ASN A 483 -29.28 7.94 23.02
N LEU A 484 -29.96 8.61 22.08
CA LEU A 484 -30.80 9.77 22.39
C LEU A 484 -32.06 9.35 23.16
N ALA A 485 -32.31 10.02 24.29
CA ALA A 485 -33.56 9.89 25.03
C ALA A 485 -34.70 10.60 24.28
N ARG A 486 -35.63 9.84 23.68
CA ARG A 486 -36.76 10.36 22.88
C ARG A 486 -38.10 9.90 23.46
N PRO A 487 -39.10 10.79 23.67
CA PRO A 487 -40.39 10.41 24.21
C PRO A 487 -41.07 9.33 23.36
N GLY A 488 -41.40 8.19 23.98
CA GLY A 488 -42.12 7.09 23.34
C GLY A 488 -41.24 6.07 22.63
N PHE A 489 -39.91 6.17 22.76
CA PHE A 489 -38.94 5.29 22.12
C PHE A 489 -38.08 4.52 23.14
N PRO A 490 -37.45 3.41 22.73
CA PRO A 490 -36.40 2.76 23.51
C PRO A 490 -35.20 3.69 23.74
N HIS A 491 -34.55 3.52 24.88
CA HIS A 491 -33.35 4.24 25.30
C HIS A 491 -32.35 3.24 25.86
N THR A 492 -31.22 3.06 25.20
CA THR A 492 -30.16 2.13 25.60
C THR A 492 -29.06 2.90 26.31
N VAL A 493 -28.71 2.45 27.52
CA VAL A 493 -27.57 2.92 28.30
C VAL A 493 -26.48 1.86 28.27
N TRP A 494 -25.30 2.20 27.78
CA TRP A 494 -24.10 1.38 27.86
C TRP A 494 -23.31 1.72 29.12
N CYS A 495 -23.15 0.73 30.00
CA CYS A 495 -22.37 0.85 31.23
C CYS A 495 -21.13 -0.03 31.12
N THR A 496 -19.95 0.59 31.06
CA THR A 496 -18.68 -0.09 30.86
C THR A 496 -17.87 -0.06 32.16
N LEU A 497 -17.45 -1.22 32.63
CA LEU A 497 -16.51 -1.40 33.73
C LEU A 497 -15.17 -1.86 33.16
N THR A 498 -14.10 -1.11 33.40
CA THR A 498 -12.73 -1.42 32.94
C THR A 498 -11.82 -1.66 34.12
N HIS A 499 -11.02 -2.72 34.09
CA HIS A 499 -10.00 -2.99 35.10
C HIS A 499 -8.63 -2.46 34.66
N GLN A 500 -8.22 -1.32 35.22
CA GLN A 500 -6.96 -0.64 34.91
C GLN A 500 -5.79 -1.11 35.79
N GLY A 501 -6.08 -1.82 36.88
CA GLY A 501 -5.08 -2.39 37.77
C GLY A 501 -4.21 -3.50 37.14
N THR A 502 -3.37 -4.11 37.97
CA THR A 502 -2.38 -5.14 37.61
C THR A 502 -2.59 -6.46 38.32
N SER A 503 -3.51 -6.53 39.28
CA SER A 503 -3.86 -7.73 40.04
C SER A 503 -5.33 -8.07 39.86
N PRO A 504 -5.72 -9.33 39.54
CA PRO A 504 -7.12 -9.69 39.38
C PRO A 504 -7.98 -9.27 40.59
N THR A 505 -9.19 -8.78 40.33
CA THR A 505 -10.13 -8.36 41.39
C THR A 505 -11.56 -8.80 41.08
N ASP A 506 -12.37 -8.95 42.12
CA ASP A 506 -13.83 -8.98 41.96
C ASP A 506 -14.35 -7.54 41.94
N ALA A 507 -15.51 -7.31 41.32
CA ALA A 507 -16.16 -6.01 41.27
C ALA A 507 -17.68 -6.13 41.29
N THR A 508 -18.35 -5.22 41.99
CA THR A 508 -19.82 -5.04 41.91
C THR A 508 -20.11 -3.72 41.21
N LEU A 509 -20.86 -3.77 40.11
CA LEU A 509 -21.29 -2.61 39.33
C LEU A 509 -22.76 -2.34 39.63
N GLU A 510 -23.10 -1.08 39.92
CA GLU A 510 -24.47 -0.62 40.10
C GLU A 510 -24.77 0.49 39.10
N LEU A 511 -25.93 0.42 38.45
CA LEU A 511 -26.50 1.48 37.62
C LEU A 511 -27.81 1.96 38.25
N THR A 512 -27.90 3.25 38.54
CA THR A 512 -29.14 3.93 38.90
C THR A 512 -29.60 4.75 37.70
N TYR A 513 -30.71 4.33 37.08
CA TYR A 513 -31.26 5.01 35.90
C TYR A 513 -32.29 6.06 36.27
N GLU A 514 -32.56 7.02 35.38
CA GLU A 514 -33.56 8.08 35.56
C GLU A 514 -34.92 7.49 36.01
N PRO A 515 -35.42 7.81 37.22
CA PRO A 515 -36.57 7.12 37.83
C PRO A 515 -37.89 7.26 37.06
N THR A 516 -38.01 8.25 36.17
CA THR A 516 -39.18 8.38 35.29
C THR A 516 -39.16 7.41 34.10
N PHE A 517 -38.02 6.80 33.79
CA PHE A 517 -37.89 5.83 32.70
C PHE A 517 -38.28 4.44 33.17
N THR A 518 -38.65 3.57 32.24
CA THR A 518 -39.05 2.18 32.55
C THR A 518 -37.96 1.22 32.10
N TYR A 519 -37.43 0.40 33.01
CA TYR A 519 -36.53 -0.70 32.64
C TYR A 519 -37.28 -1.79 31.86
N THR A 520 -36.71 -2.23 30.74
CA THR A 520 -37.28 -3.30 29.91
C THR A 520 -36.43 -4.56 29.94
N SER A 521 -35.13 -4.45 29.71
CA SER A 521 -34.18 -5.57 29.71
C SER A 521 -32.73 -5.08 29.84
N ALA A 522 -31.79 -6.01 29.98
CA ALA A 522 -30.37 -5.76 29.86
C ALA A 522 -29.67 -6.92 29.14
N SER A 523 -28.54 -6.65 28.47
CA SER A 523 -27.74 -7.67 27.79
C SER A 523 -27.20 -8.73 28.76
N THR A 524 -26.90 -8.32 29.99
CA THR A 524 -26.56 -9.20 31.11
C THR A 524 -27.64 -9.07 32.18
N VAL A 525 -28.22 -10.20 32.61
CA VAL A 525 -29.28 -10.21 33.62
C VAL A 525 -28.75 -9.64 34.95
N PRO A 526 -29.37 -8.59 35.53
CA PRO A 526 -28.97 -8.04 36.82
C PRO A 526 -29.11 -9.07 37.94
N ALA A 527 -28.13 -9.10 38.85
CA ALA A 527 -28.19 -9.90 40.07
C ALA A 527 -29.31 -9.42 41.02
N SER A 528 -29.61 -8.11 41.01
CA SER A 528 -30.75 -7.54 41.72
C SER A 528 -31.30 -6.31 41.01
N ILE A 529 -32.61 -6.08 41.19
CA ILE A 529 -33.33 -4.89 40.73
C ILE A 529 -34.11 -4.34 41.93
N VAL A 530 -33.75 -3.14 42.38
CA VAL A 530 -34.41 -2.46 43.52
C VAL A 530 -34.77 -1.05 43.11
N GLY A 531 -36.07 -0.79 42.87
CA GLY A 531 -36.51 0.50 42.32
C GLY A 531 -35.91 0.73 40.94
N ASN A 532 -35.14 1.80 40.80
CA ASN A 532 -34.42 2.19 39.58
C ASN A 532 -32.91 1.85 39.62
N THR A 533 -32.49 1.00 40.56
CA THR A 533 -31.09 0.55 40.67
C THR A 533 -30.96 -0.91 40.24
N LEU A 534 -30.04 -1.16 39.32
CA LEU A 534 -29.64 -2.46 38.79
C LEU A 534 -28.23 -2.78 39.30
N SER A 535 -27.95 -4.03 39.66
CA SER A 535 -26.63 -4.45 40.17
C SER A 535 -26.14 -5.74 39.50
N TRP A 536 -24.83 -5.83 39.25
CA TRP A 536 -24.13 -7.00 38.73
C TRP A 536 -22.86 -7.26 39.54
N SER A 537 -22.49 -8.53 39.68
CA SER A 537 -21.23 -8.93 40.31
C SER A 537 -20.37 -9.69 39.32
N PHE A 538 -19.11 -9.26 39.19
CA PHE A 538 -18.10 -9.86 38.34
C PHE A 538 -17.00 -10.44 39.22
N THR A 539 -16.61 -11.68 38.93
CA THR A 539 -15.54 -12.37 39.66
C THR A 539 -14.30 -12.51 38.79
N ASN A 540 -13.12 -12.38 39.41
CA ASN A 540 -11.82 -12.56 38.76
C ASN A 540 -11.66 -11.73 37.47
N LEU A 541 -12.00 -10.44 37.54
CA LEU A 541 -11.78 -9.49 36.47
C LEU A 541 -10.27 -9.33 36.23
N LEU A 542 -9.81 -9.72 35.04
CA LEU A 542 -8.38 -9.73 34.71
C LEU A 542 -7.87 -8.32 34.40
N PRO A 543 -6.60 -7.99 34.70
CA PRO A 543 -5.97 -6.73 34.30
C PRO A 543 -6.17 -6.42 32.81
N GLY A 544 -6.59 -5.20 32.47
CA GLY A 544 -6.84 -4.77 31.09
C GLY A 544 -8.18 -5.20 30.50
N SER A 545 -8.98 -5.99 31.21
CA SER A 545 -10.29 -6.43 30.72
C SER A 545 -11.37 -5.37 30.94
N SER A 546 -12.33 -5.32 30.00
CA SER A 546 -13.52 -4.47 30.08
C SER A 546 -14.79 -5.31 29.93
N VAL A 547 -15.82 -4.96 30.70
CA VAL A 547 -17.16 -5.55 30.60
C VAL A 547 -18.16 -4.44 30.34
N GLN A 548 -18.98 -4.59 29.30
CA GLN A 548 -20.05 -3.65 28.98
C GLN A 548 -21.42 -4.30 29.13
N VAL A 549 -22.29 -3.67 29.92
CA VAL A 549 -23.69 -4.04 30.06
C VAL A 549 -24.55 -3.03 29.32
N GLN A 550 -25.41 -3.51 28.41
CA GLN A 550 -26.40 -2.70 27.72
C GLN A 550 -27.70 -2.76 28.51
N VAL A 551 -28.20 -1.63 28.97
CA VAL A 551 -29.45 -1.52 29.72
C VAL A 551 -30.48 -0.85 28.83
N HIS A 552 -31.54 -1.58 28.49
CA HIS A 552 -32.63 -1.08 27.69
C HIS A 552 -33.72 -0.52 28.60
N LEU A 553 -34.02 0.75 28.36
CA LEU A 553 -35.06 1.52 29.03
C LEU A 553 -36.10 1.95 27.99
N TYR A 554 -37.24 2.42 28.47
CA TYR A 554 -38.28 3.05 27.67
C TYR A 554 -38.60 4.44 28.22
N VAL A 555 -38.55 5.45 27.36
CA VAL A 555 -38.89 6.84 27.71
C VAL A 555 -40.40 7.02 27.56
N PRO A 556 -41.13 7.44 28.60
CA PRO A 556 -42.57 7.67 28.49
C PRO A 556 -42.92 8.66 27.35
N ALA A 557 -43.96 8.34 26.57
CA ALA A 557 -44.38 9.14 25.41
C ALA A 557 -44.84 10.57 25.75
N ASN A 558 -45.18 10.81 27.02
CA ASN A 558 -45.60 12.12 27.53
C ASN A 558 -44.47 12.90 28.20
N THR A 559 -43.22 12.41 28.19
CA THR A 559 -42.08 13.14 28.74
C THR A 559 -41.84 14.42 27.91
N PRO A 560 -41.87 15.62 28.52
CA PRO A 560 -41.66 16.86 27.78
C PRO A 560 -40.26 16.94 27.16
N ILE A 561 -40.16 17.47 25.94
CA ILE A 561 -38.88 17.80 25.31
C ILE A 561 -38.16 18.85 26.16
N GLY A 562 -36.84 18.70 26.30
CA GLY A 562 -35.99 19.53 27.15
C GLY A 562 -35.97 19.13 28.61
N THR A 563 -36.66 18.05 29.00
CA THR A 563 -36.60 17.53 30.38
C THR A 563 -35.16 17.03 30.65
N PRO A 564 -34.46 17.57 31.65
CA PRO A 564 -33.16 17.02 32.05
C PRO A 564 -33.35 15.71 32.81
N GLY A 565 -32.42 14.78 32.63
CA GLY A 565 -32.36 13.53 33.36
C GLY A 565 -30.91 13.13 33.66
N LEU A 566 -30.75 12.15 34.53
CA LEU A 566 -29.43 11.67 34.95
C LEU A 566 -29.44 10.16 35.12
N HIS A 567 -28.49 9.49 34.48
CA HIS A 567 -28.08 8.14 34.86
C HIS A 567 -26.78 8.21 35.64
N ALA A 568 -26.61 7.34 36.63
CA ALA A 568 -25.38 7.25 37.40
C ALA A 568 -24.98 5.80 37.60
N ALA A 569 -23.69 5.51 37.51
CA ALA A 569 -23.15 4.19 37.79
C ALA A 569 -21.96 4.27 38.72
N ALA A 570 -21.77 3.25 39.55
CA ALA A 570 -20.65 3.12 40.45
C ALA A 570 -20.21 1.67 40.57
N ALA A 571 -18.91 1.45 40.68
CA ALA A 571 -18.32 0.16 40.94
C ALA A 571 -17.64 0.12 42.31
N THR A 572 -17.69 -1.05 42.94
CA THR A 572 -17.00 -1.32 44.20
C THR A 572 -16.16 -2.59 44.08
N ILE A 573 -14.99 -2.58 44.72
CA ILE A 573 -14.06 -3.72 44.77
C ILE A 573 -13.76 -4.10 46.24
N PRO A 574 -13.38 -5.36 46.55
CA PRO A 574 -13.04 -5.79 47.91
C PRO A 574 -11.77 -5.15 48.52
N GLY A 575 -10.98 -4.40 47.74
CA GLY A 575 -9.69 -3.80 48.11
C GLY A 575 -9.68 -2.27 48.07
N SER A 576 -8.48 -1.68 48.13
CA SER A 576 -8.29 -0.23 47.92
C SER A 576 -8.08 0.06 46.44
N ASP A 577 -8.87 1.00 45.93
CA ASP A 577 -8.66 1.60 44.62
C ASP A 577 -7.79 2.87 44.77
N PRO A 578 -6.65 3.01 44.06
CA PRO A 578 -5.84 4.23 44.09
C PRO A 578 -6.52 5.44 43.45
N THR A 579 -7.49 5.23 42.55
CA THR A 579 -8.17 6.28 41.78
C THR A 579 -9.68 6.28 42.01
N PRO A 580 -10.18 6.30 43.27
CA PRO A 580 -11.60 6.04 43.58
C PRO A 580 -12.61 7.00 42.92
N ALA A 581 -12.15 8.11 42.36
CA ALA A 581 -12.96 9.09 41.65
C ALA A 581 -13.45 8.62 40.28
N ASP A 582 -12.77 7.67 39.62
CA ASP A 582 -13.17 7.15 38.31
C ASP A 582 -13.96 5.82 38.37
N ASN A 583 -14.12 5.26 39.58
CA ASN A 583 -15.02 4.16 39.88
C ASN A 583 -16.51 4.53 39.73
N ALA A 584 -16.84 5.79 39.48
CA ALA A 584 -18.19 6.26 39.29
C ALA A 584 -18.31 7.17 38.06
N ALA A 585 -19.43 7.06 37.36
CA ALA A 585 -19.76 7.88 36.21
C ALA A 585 -21.16 8.45 36.33
N GLN A 586 -21.32 9.68 35.86
CA GLN A 586 -22.60 10.36 35.71
C GLN A 586 -22.82 10.64 34.23
N LEU A 587 -24.04 10.40 33.74
CA LEU A 587 -24.45 10.67 32.37
C LEU A 587 -25.68 11.60 32.41
N PRO A 588 -25.46 12.92 32.48
CA PRO A 588 -26.54 13.88 32.29
C PRO A 588 -27.02 13.83 30.84
N PHE A 589 -28.33 13.99 30.64
CA PHE A 589 -28.93 14.09 29.31
C PHE A 589 -30.14 15.02 29.35
N VAL A 590 -30.61 15.42 28.17
CA VAL A 590 -31.90 16.08 28.00
C VAL A 590 -32.75 15.28 27.02
N VAL A 591 -34.06 15.28 27.23
CA VAL A 591 -35.00 14.57 26.36
C VAL A 591 -35.19 15.36 25.06
N PHE A 592 -34.90 14.73 23.92
CA PHE A 592 -34.96 15.38 22.60
C PHE A 592 -36.22 15.00 21.81
N GLY A 593 -36.62 15.88 20.89
CA GLY A 593 -37.68 15.61 19.90
C GLY A 593 -37.16 14.92 18.64
N SER A 594 -37.87 15.04 17.52
CA SER A 594 -37.37 14.57 16.21
C SER A 594 -36.05 15.26 15.89
N TYR A 595 -34.97 14.48 15.86
CA TYR A 595 -33.60 14.92 15.57
C TYR A 595 -32.90 13.80 14.79
N ASP A 596 -31.79 14.14 14.11
CA ASP A 596 -30.95 13.12 13.48
C ASP A 596 -30.33 12.25 14.60
N PRO A 597 -30.54 10.92 14.59
CA PRO A 597 -29.97 10.04 15.60
C PRO A 597 -28.43 9.92 15.51
N ASN A 598 -27.83 10.43 14.42
CA ASN A 598 -26.40 10.51 14.23
C ASN A 598 -25.89 11.89 14.69
N ASP A 599 -25.15 11.94 15.78
CA ASP A 599 -24.70 13.22 16.36
C ASP A 599 -23.34 13.14 17.05
N LYS A 600 -22.82 14.31 17.42
CA LYS A 600 -21.57 14.48 18.16
C LYS A 600 -21.76 15.48 19.29
N LEU A 601 -21.51 15.04 20.52
CA LEU A 601 -21.61 15.87 21.73
C LEU A 601 -20.26 16.05 22.38
N VAL A 602 -20.08 17.21 23.02
CA VAL A 602 -18.92 17.56 23.83
C VAL A 602 -19.36 17.81 25.27
N ASP A 603 -18.58 17.29 26.22
CA ASP A 603 -18.79 17.46 27.65
C ASP A 603 -17.45 17.77 28.37
N PRO A 604 -17.38 18.83 29.19
CA PRO A 604 -18.42 19.85 29.35
C PRO A 604 -18.51 20.74 28.09
N PRO A 605 -19.71 21.26 27.75
CA PRO A 605 -19.88 22.15 26.60
C PRO A 605 -19.36 23.57 26.85
N THR A 606 -19.19 23.94 28.12
CA THR A 606 -18.57 25.20 28.54
C THR A 606 -17.59 24.94 29.67
N MET A 607 -16.59 25.81 29.80
CA MET A 607 -15.58 25.71 30.86
C MET A 607 -15.11 27.11 31.26
N ASP A 608 -14.87 27.31 32.55
CA ASP A 608 -14.30 28.56 33.01
C ASP A 608 -12.76 28.61 32.81
N VAL A 609 -12.17 29.81 32.98
CA VAL A 609 -10.73 29.99 32.76
C VAL A 609 -9.89 29.15 33.74
N PRO A 610 -10.19 29.09 35.05
CA PRO A 610 -9.51 28.18 35.96
C PRO A 610 -9.52 26.71 35.54
N GLU A 611 -10.67 26.18 35.14
CA GLU A 611 -10.83 24.79 34.70
C GLU A 611 -10.04 24.51 33.40
N LEU A 612 -10.03 25.47 32.47
CA LEU A 612 -9.26 25.41 31.23
C LEU A 612 -7.75 25.36 31.53
N LEU A 613 -7.27 26.24 32.41
CA LEU A 613 -5.86 26.29 32.80
C LEU A 613 -5.43 25.07 33.64
N ALA A 614 -6.36 24.42 34.32
CA ALA A 614 -6.13 23.15 35.00
C ALA A 614 -5.97 21.97 34.02
N GLY A 615 -6.21 22.19 32.72
CA GLY A 615 -6.10 21.16 31.68
C GLY A 615 -7.25 20.15 31.72
N THR A 616 -8.44 20.57 32.17
CA THR A 616 -9.61 19.70 32.20
C THR A 616 -9.93 19.22 30.78
N PRO A 617 -9.95 17.90 30.52
CA PRO A 617 -10.16 17.38 29.17
C PRO A 617 -11.63 17.49 28.74
N LEU A 618 -11.85 17.69 27.45
CA LEU A 618 -13.15 17.56 26.81
C LEU A 618 -13.41 16.10 26.46
N THR A 619 -14.63 15.63 26.70
CA THR A 619 -15.09 14.30 26.29
C THR A 619 -16.02 14.45 25.09
N TYR A 620 -15.64 13.89 23.95
CA TYR A 620 -16.49 13.80 22.77
C TYR A 620 -17.18 12.44 22.70
N THR A 621 -18.47 12.43 22.43
CA THR A 621 -19.25 11.21 22.16
C THR A 621 -19.93 11.35 20.79
N ILE A 622 -19.58 10.46 19.87
CA ILE A 622 -20.19 10.36 18.54
C ILE A 622 -21.16 9.19 18.58
N ARG A 623 -22.42 9.41 18.21
CA ARG A 623 -23.46 8.39 18.17
C ARG A 623 -23.94 8.20 16.75
N PHE A 624 -24.30 6.97 16.43
CA PHE A 624 -24.79 6.61 15.11
C PHE A 624 -25.94 5.61 15.20
N GLN A 625 -26.83 5.64 14.21
CA GLN A 625 -27.90 4.67 14.06
C GLN A 625 -28.07 4.31 12.58
N ASN A 626 -28.15 3.02 12.27
CA ASN A 626 -28.47 2.57 10.92
C ASN A 626 -29.96 2.80 10.61
N THR A 627 -30.26 3.93 9.96
CA THR A 627 -31.61 4.28 9.48
C THR A 627 -31.89 3.78 8.07
N GLY A 628 -31.02 2.92 7.52
CA GLY A 628 -31.20 2.28 6.23
C GLY A 628 -32.31 1.23 6.25
N THR A 629 -32.34 0.37 5.22
CA THR A 629 -33.35 -0.70 5.08
C THR A 629 -32.74 -2.10 5.14
N PHE A 630 -31.45 -2.20 5.48
CA PHE A 630 -30.72 -3.46 5.60
C PHE A 630 -29.58 -3.31 6.62
N LEU A 631 -29.03 -4.43 7.07
CA LEU A 631 -27.88 -4.42 7.97
C LEU A 631 -26.68 -3.71 7.32
N ALA A 632 -25.92 -2.97 8.13
CA ALA A 632 -24.63 -2.41 7.75
C ALA A 632 -23.52 -3.35 8.24
N GLU A 633 -22.66 -3.80 7.35
CA GLU A 633 -21.55 -4.70 7.67
C GLU A 633 -20.39 -3.93 8.32
N ARG A 634 -20.27 -2.63 8.01
CA ARG A 634 -19.27 -1.72 8.58
C ARG A 634 -19.80 -0.32 8.89
N VAL A 635 -19.23 0.30 9.93
CA VAL A 635 -19.31 1.75 10.17
C VAL A 635 -17.92 2.38 10.26
N VAL A 636 -17.68 3.47 9.52
CA VAL A 636 -16.45 4.28 9.62
C VAL A 636 -16.80 5.68 10.09
N ILE A 637 -16.06 6.21 11.06
CA ILE A 637 -16.18 7.59 11.54
C ILE A 637 -14.89 8.32 11.23
N THR A 638 -14.98 9.47 10.56
CA THR A 638 -13.85 10.39 10.38
C THR A 638 -14.12 11.74 11.05
N ASP A 639 -13.12 12.23 11.76
CA ASP A 639 -13.20 13.42 12.62
C ASP A 639 -11.90 14.22 12.50
N THR A 640 -11.93 15.28 11.69
CA THR A 640 -10.82 16.22 11.58
C THR A 640 -10.79 17.13 12.82
N LEU A 641 -9.80 16.92 13.68
CA LEU A 641 -9.66 17.64 14.95
C LEU A 641 -9.35 19.13 14.68
N PRO A 642 -10.22 20.07 15.10
CA PRO A 642 -10.03 21.48 14.83
C PRO A 642 -8.86 22.09 15.63
N PRO A 643 -8.32 23.24 15.19
CA PRO A 643 -7.47 24.09 16.02
C PRO A 643 -8.16 24.44 17.34
N GLY A 644 -7.39 24.60 18.43
CA GLY A 644 -7.93 24.77 19.78
C GLY A 644 -8.03 23.46 20.57
N LEU A 645 -7.65 22.34 19.97
CA LEU A 645 -7.48 21.04 20.64
C LEU A 645 -6.02 20.59 20.57
N VAL A 646 -5.52 20.04 21.67
CA VAL A 646 -4.17 19.49 21.78
C VAL A 646 -4.20 18.05 21.28
N GLN A 647 -3.94 17.83 20.00
CA GLN A 647 -4.21 16.55 19.29
C GLN A 647 -3.49 15.33 19.89
N ASP A 648 -2.26 15.48 20.36
CA ASP A 648 -1.47 14.43 21.01
C ASP A 648 -1.96 14.05 22.42
N SER A 649 -2.92 14.81 22.98
CA SER A 649 -3.61 14.46 24.24
C SER A 649 -4.83 13.55 24.03
N LEU A 650 -5.11 13.13 22.79
CA LEU A 650 -6.26 12.29 22.47
C LEU A 650 -6.15 10.93 23.17
N HIS A 651 -7.18 10.60 23.93
CA HIS A 651 -7.31 9.32 24.62
C HIS A 651 -8.66 8.69 24.32
N PHE A 652 -8.65 7.54 23.63
CA PHE A 652 -9.88 6.81 23.31
C PHE A 652 -10.47 6.19 24.58
N ILE A 653 -11.76 6.42 24.83
CA ILE A 653 -12.44 5.98 26.06
C ILE A 653 -13.18 4.67 25.86
N GLY A 654 -13.86 4.51 24.73
CA GLY A 654 -14.61 3.30 24.44
C GLY A 654 -15.63 3.47 23.34
N SER A 655 -16.29 2.36 23.03
CA SER A 655 -17.28 2.25 21.96
C SER A 655 -18.34 1.19 22.30
N SER A 656 -19.44 1.18 21.55
CA SER A 656 -20.50 0.15 21.72
C SER A 656 -20.16 -1.19 21.06
N HIS A 657 -19.27 -1.19 20.07
CA HIS A 657 -18.82 -2.37 19.34
C HIS A 657 -17.30 -2.33 19.24
N SER A 658 -16.68 -3.49 18.97
CA SER A 658 -15.25 -3.56 18.69
C SER A 658 -14.90 -2.64 17.52
N CYS A 659 -13.82 -1.87 17.66
CA CYS A 659 -13.31 -1.01 16.62
C CYS A 659 -11.80 -0.94 16.66
N SER A 660 -11.19 -0.55 15.54
CA SER A 660 -9.84 -0.02 15.48
C SER A 660 -9.90 1.49 15.25
N TRP A 661 -8.86 2.22 15.64
CA TRP A 661 -8.80 3.65 15.41
C TRP A 661 -7.35 4.14 15.29
N TYR A 662 -7.17 5.22 14.53
CA TYR A 662 -5.89 5.91 14.39
C TYR A 662 -6.13 7.41 14.15
N LEU A 663 -5.19 8.23 14.61
CA LEU A 663 -5.10 9.66 14.33
C LEU A 663 -3.91 9.86 13.39
N ASP A 664 -4.19 10.44 12.24
CA ASP A 664 -3.19 10.75 11.24
C ASP A 664 -3.43 12.15 10.67
N ASP A 665 -2.38 12.97 10.66
CA ASP A 665 -2.41 14.40 10.27
C ASP A 665 -3.64 15.18 10.80
N GLY A 666 -4.00 14.94 12.06
CA GLY A 666 -5.13 15.59 12.73
C GLY A 666 -6.52 15.04 12.35
N VAL A 667 -6.60 13.94 11.60
CA VAL A 667 -7.86 13.24 11.29
C VAL A 667 -7.94 11.95 12.10
N LEU A 668 -8.87 11.91 13.05
CA LEU A 668 -9.21 10.70 13.79
C LEU A 668 -10.12 9.82 12.92
N ASN A 669 -9.69 8.58 12.69
CA ASN A 669 -10.42 7.54 11.99
C ASN A 669 -10.79 6.45 12.99
N ILE A 670 -12.08 6.08 13.06
CA ILE A 670 -12.59 5.01 13.92
C ILE A 670 -13.37 4.04 13.04
N VAL A 671 -13.00 2.76 13.06
CA VAL A 671 -13.48 1.75 12.12
C VAL A 671 -14.09 0.58 12.87
N PHE A 672 -15.39 0.37 12.65
CA PHE A 672 -16.15 -0.76 13.16
C PHE A 672 -16.34 -1.80 12.06
N GLU A 673 -15.38 -2.72 11.94
CA GLU A 673 -15.46 -3.85 11.00
C GLU A 673 -16.40 -4.94 11.53
N ASP A 674 -17.04 -5.67 10.60
CA ASP A 674 -17.96 -6.78 10.87
C ASP A 674 -19.00 -6.47 11.97
N ILE A 675 -19.45 -5.22 12.05
CA ILE A 675 -20.37 -4.75 13.09
C ILE A 675 -21.75 -5.38 12.95
N MET A 676 -22.14 -5.77 11.72
CA MET A 676 -23.42 -6.40 11.40
C MET A 676 -24.61 -5.63 11.99
N LEU A 677 -24.56 -4.30 11.92
CA LEU A 677 -25.46 -3.37 12.59
C LEU A 677 -26.84 -3.41 11.90
N PRO A 678 -27.89 -3.98 12.52
CA PRO A 678 -29.20 -4.13 11.89
C PRO A 678 -29.84 -2.78 11.57
N ASP A 679 -30.79 -2.77 10.64
CA ASP A 679 -31.58 -1.57 10.37
C ASP A 679 -32.57 -1.28 11.51
N SER A 680 -32.83 0.02 11.73
CA SER A 680 -33.71 0.50 12.79
C SER A 680 -35.16 0.00 12.73
N THR A 681 -35.64 -0.52 11.59
CA THR A 681 -37.01 -1.06 11.48
C THR A 681 -37.09 -2.53 11.87
N SER A 682 -36.00 -3.27 11.70
CA SER A 682 -35.88 -4.69 12.03
C SER A 682 -35.45 -4.91 13.48
N ASP A 683 -34.49 -4.10 13.99
CA ASP A 683 -34.05 -4.12 15.39
C ASP A 683 -33.65 -2.70 15.85
N GLU A 684 -34.62 -1.95 16.37
CA GLU A 684 -34.38 -0.57 16.79
C GLU A 684 -33.31 -0.45 17.88
N PRO A 685 -33.35 -1.21 19.00
CA PRO A 685 -32.29 -1.15 20.01
C PRO A 685 -30.92 -1.58 19.49
N GLY A 686 -30.86 -2.61 18.63
CA GLY A 686 -29.62 -3.13 18.06
C GLY A 686 -29.01 -2.23 16.97
N SER A 687 -29.79 -1.33 16.37
CA SER A 687 -29.35 -0.47 15.27
C SER A 687 -28.45 0.72 15.67
N HIS A 688 -28.16 0.89 16.96
CA HIS A 688 -27.41 2.04 17.50
C HIS A 688 -25.95 1.69 17.84
N GLY A 689 -25.07 2.67 17.74
CA GLY A 689 -23.74 2.61 18.32
C GLY A 689 -23.15 3.95 18.73
N TYR A 690 -21.97 3.90 19.37
CA TYR A 690 -21.22 5.08 19.74
C TYR A 690 -19.70 4.84 19.71
N ALA A 691 -18.95 5.95 19.59
CA ALA A 691 -17.53 6.04 19.90
C ALA A 691 -17.27 7.25 20.80
N LYS A 692 -16.35 7.12 21.75
CA LYS A 692 -16.09 8.11 22.78
C LYS A 692 -14.59 8.30 23.00
N PHE A 693 -14.13 9.55 23.02
CA PHE A 693 -12.74 9.89 23.27
C PHE A 693 -12.63 11.17 24.11
N ARG A 694 -11.49 11.35 24.78
CA ARG A 694 -11.12 12.57 25.50
C ARG A 694 -9.97 13.28 24.80
N ILE A 695 -9.95 14.60 24.88
CA ILE A 695 -8.89 15.44 24.32
C ILE A 695 -8.80 16.73 25.12
N ALA A 696 -7.60 17.21 25.39
CA ALA A 696 -7.38 18.47 26.09
C ALA A 696 -7.65 19.66 25.15
N PRO A 697 -8.37 20.69 25.60
CA PRO A 697 -8.44 21.97 24.91
C PRO A 697 -7.10 22.71 25.02
N GLU A 698 -6.79 23.55 24.04
CA GLU A 698 -5.65 24.46 24.14
C GLU A 698 -5.87 25.46 25.29
N THR A 699 -4.93 25.52 26.23
CA THR A 699 -4.99 26.44 27.40
C THR A 699 -4.89 27.92 27.01
N GLY A 700 -4.55 28.21 25.75
CA GLY A 700 -4.47 29.56 25.18
C GLY A 700 -5.80 30.15 24.70
N LEU A 701 -6.89 29.38 24.73
CA LEU A 701 -8.21 29.87 24.32
C LEU A 701 -8.68 31.04 25.19
N LEU A 702 -9.19 32.09 24.55
CA LEU A 702 -9.65 33.31 25.22
C LEU A 702 -11.12 33.17 25.69
N PRO A 703 -11.52 33.88 26.76
CA PRO A 703 -12.93 33.94 27.16
C PRO A 703 -13.84 34.37 26.01
N GLY A 704 -14.86 33.56 25.72
CA GLY A 704 -15.81 33.74 24.62
C GLY A 704 -15.42 33.07 23.30
N GLU A 705 -14.22 32.47 23.21
CA GLU A 705 -13.85 31.64 22.06
C GLU A 705 -14.59 30.30 22.08
N THR A 706 -14.80 29.75 20.88
CA THR A 706 -15.51 28.49 20.68
C THR A 706 -14.72 27.55 19.80
N VAL A 707 -14.68 26.26 20.17
CA VAL A 707 -14.13 25.17 19.36
C VAL A 707 -15.29 24.37 18.80
N THR A 708 -15.46 24.39 17.47
CA THR A 708 -16.52 23.66 16.77
C THR A 708 -15.94 22.40 16.13
N ASN A 709 -16.57 21.24 16.35
CA ASN A 709 -16.15 19.97 15.77
C ASN A 709 -17.33 19.16 15.21
N ILE A 710 -17.15 18.53 14.04
CA ILE A 710 -18.11 17.65 13.36
C ILE A 710 -17.51 16.26 13.15
N ALA A 711 -18.32 15.26 12.84
CA ALA A 711 -17.85 13.95 12.39
C ALA A 711 -18.62 13.51 11.14
N ASN A 712 -17.96 12.70 10.30
CA ASN A 712 -18.58 12.03 9.16
C ASN A 712 -18.76 10.56 9.50
N ILE A 713 -19.96 10.02 9.30
CA ILE A 713 -20.29 8.63 9.62
C ILE A 713 -20.70 7.90 8.35
N TYR A 714 -19.89 6.93 7.93
CA TYR A 714 -20.10 6.11 6.74
C TYR A 714 -20.67 4.77 7.18
N PHE A 715 -21.78 4.35 6.56
CA PHE A 715 -22.31 2.99 6.67
C PHE A 715 -21.97 2.26 5.36
N ASP A 716 -21.17 1.21 5.45
CA ASP A 716 -20.59 0.49 4.31
C ASP A 716 -19.87 1.43 3.31
N PHE A 717 -20.39 1.55 2.09
CA PHE A 717 -19.85 2.37 1.01
C PHE A 717 -20.73 3.60 0.69
N ASN A 718 -21.68 3.92 1.57
CA ASN A 718 -22.60 5.02 1.34
C ASN A 718 -21.93 6.39 1.59
N GLU A 719 -22.53 7.45 1.04
CA GLU A 719 -22.14 8.83 1.39
C GLU A 719 -22.28 9.05 2.91
N PRO A 720 -21.40 9.87 3.52
CA PRO A 720 -21.39 10.02 4.96
C PRO A 720 -22.62 10.80 5.45
N VAL A 721 -23.14 10.36 6.59
CA VAL A 721 -23.99 11.18 7.44
C VAL A 721 -23.08 12.13 8.22
N ILE A 722 -23.21 13.43 7.95
CA ILE A 722 -22.43 14.47 8.62
C ILE A 722 -23.17 14.89 9.89
N THR A 723 -22.53 14.78 11.05
CA THR A 723 -23.15 15.18 12.31
C THR A 723 -23.39 16.69 12.36
N PRO A 724 -24.41 17.15 13.09
CA PRO A 724 -24.47 18.53 13.53
C PRO A 724 -23.20 18.95 14.29
N PRO A 725 -22.80 20.24 14.24
CA PRO A 725 -21.62 20.72 14.92
C PRO A 725 -21.76 20.65 16.45
N SER A 726 -20.76 20.05 17.09
CA SER A 726 -20.54 20.10 18.52
C SER A 726 -19.72 21.34 18.86
N VAL A 727 -20.14 22.11 19.86
CA VAL A 727 -19.50 23.40 20.20
C VAL A 727 -19.08 23.41 21.66
N PHE A 728 -17.79 23.55 21.89
CA PHE A 728 -17.21 23.89 23.19
C PHE A 728 -16.97 25.40 23.25
N ALA A 729 -17.23 26.05 24.38
CA ALA A 729 -16.97 27.47 24.57
C ALA A 729 -16.27 27.79 25.91
N VAL A 730 -15.29 28.70 25.87
CA VAL A 730 -14.70 29.25 27.10
C VAL A 730 -15.63 30.32 27.65
N GLU A 731 -16.07 30.17 28.89
CA GLU A 731 -17.05 31.09 29.46
C GLU A 731 -16.50 32.51 29.58
N VAL A 732 -17.27 33.48 29.08
CA VAL A 732 -17.08 34.87 29.47
C VAL A 732 -17.72 35.03 30.84
N GLN A 733 -16.90 35.17 31.88
CA GLN A 733 -17.36 35.55 33.22
C GLN A 733 -18.02 36.95 33.14
N THR A 734 -19.32 37.01 32.84
CA THR A 734 -20.11 38.26 32.80
C THR A 734 -20.87 38.57 34.08
N ALA A 735 -20.73 37.74 35.12
CA ALA A 735 -21.41 37.95 36.40
C ALA A 735 -20.41 37.79 37.55
N VAL A 736 -20.00 38.91 38.14
CA VAL A 736 -19.82 38.89 39.59
C VAL A 736 -21.21 39.12 40.15
N GLU A 737 -21.72 38.20 40.96
CA GLU A 737 -22.97 38.42 41.68
C GLU A 737 -22.80 39.71 42.50
N GLY A 738 -23.46 40.79 42.06
CA GLY A 738 -23.42 42.05 42.78
C GLY A 738 -24.18 41.88 44.08
N LYS A 739 -23.48 41.69 45.20
CA LYS A 739 -24.11 41.79 46.51
C LYS A 739 -24.57 43.22 46.73
N ASP A 740 -25.77 43.35 47.31
CA ASP A 740 -26.42 44.63 47.59
C ASP A 740 -25.45 45.64 48.22
N ALA A 741 -25.60 46.92 47.85
CA ALA A 741 -24.82 48.04 48.38
C ALA A 741 -24.90 48.23 49.92
N GLY A 742 -25.65 47.40 50.64
CA GLY A 742 -25.80 47.42 52.09
C GLY A 742 -24.60 46.90 52.89
N GLU A 743 -23.63 46.22 52.25
CA GLU A 743 -22.46 45.66 52.93
C GLU A 743 -21.19 46.52 52.82
N LEU A 744 -21.12 47.45 51.84
CA LEU A 744 -20.00 48.39 51.67
C LEU A 744 -20.39 49.80 52.15
N TRP A 745 -19.81 50.19 53.28
CA TRP A 745 -20.06 51.47 53.93
C TRP A 745 -19.00 52.49 53.51
N LEU A 746 -19.45 53.63 52.97
CA LEU A 746 -18.62 54.77 52.61
C LEU A 746 -18.94 55.96 53.52
N ALA A 747 -17.95 56.48 54.23
CA ALA A 747 -18.13 57.64 55.11
C ALA A 747 -16.88 58.54 55.20
N PRO A 748 -17.04 59.87 55.28
CA PRO A 748 -18.29 60.62 55.10
C PRO A 748 -18.73 60.65 53.62
N ASN A 749 -20.03 60.80 53.36
CA ASN A 749 -20.59 61.06 52.04
C ASN A 749 -21.64 62.20 52.16
N PRO A 750 -21.38 63.42 51.64
CA PRO A 750 -20.22 63.81 50.83
C PRO A 750 -18.87 63.81 51.58
N VAL A 751 -17.77 63.57 50.86
CA VAL A 751 -16.38 63.54 51.36
C VAL A 751 -15.64 64.83 51.02
N ASP A 752 -14.81 65.31 51.96
CA ASP A 752 -13.94 66.49 51.78
C ASP A 752 -12.46 66.09 51.63
N ASP A 753 -11.87 65.33 52.56
CA ASP A 753 -10.42 64.99 52.49
C ASP A 753 -10.17 63.47 52.48
N LEU A 754 -10.70 62.73 53.46
CA LEU A 754 -10.48 61.29 53.63
C LEU A 754 -11.79 60.51 53.51
N LEU A 755 -11.80 59.45 52.70
CA LEU A 755 -12.91 58.52 52.55
C LEU A 755 -12.61 57.21 53.28
N GLN A 756 -13.47 56.80 54.21
CA GLN A 756 -13.40 55.46 54.80
C GLN A 756 -14.33 54.50 54.06
N LEU A 757 -13.77 53.36 53.67
CA LEU A 757 -14.48 52.19 53.18
C LEU A 757 -14.50 51.15 54.29
N ARG A 758 -15.65 50.51 54.50
CA ARG A 758 -15.79 49.42 55.47
C ARG A 758 -16.72 48.33 54.96
N LEU A 759 -16.30 47.08 55.11
CA LEU A 759 -17.10 45.88 54.90
C LEU A 759 -17.52 45.28 56.26
N ALA A 760 -18.60 44.49 56.26
CA ALA A 760 -19.09 43.80 57.45
C ALA A 760 -18.15 42.67 57.93
N TYR A 761 -17.24 42.22 57.07
CA TYR A 761 -16.27 41.15 57.29
C TYR A 761 -14.90 41.55 56.72
N SER A 762 -13.84 40.86 57.18
CA SER A 762 -12.49 41.04 56.67
C SER A 762 -12.35 40.41 55.28
N VAL A 763 -11.65 41.09 54.39
CA VAL A 763 -11.24 40.57 53.08
C VAL A 763 -9.72 40.48 53.03
N GLU A 764 -9.20 39.57 52.20
CA GLU A 764 -7.76 39.39 51.95
C GLU A 764 -7.50 39.70 50.47
N ASP A 765 -6.50 40.54 50.21
CA ASP A 765 -6.07 41.01 48.88
C ASP A 765 -7.19 41.51 47.96
N ALA A 766 -8.19 42.21 48.52
CA ALA A 766 -9.30 42.76 47.74
C ALA A 766 -8.84 43.98 46.92
N ASP A 767 -9.18 43.99 45.63
CA ASP A 767 -8.91 45.10 44.69
C ASP A 767 -9.95 46.20 44.87
N VAL A 768 -9.51 47.38 45.26
CA VAL A 768 -10.36 48.58 45.44
C VAL A 768 -10.12 49.53 44.28
N ARG A 769 -11.18 49.87 43.53
CA ARG A 769 -11.13 50.81 42.41
C ARG A 769 -12.09 51.97 42.63
N VAL A 770 -11.66 53.18 42.28
CA VAL A 770 -12.53 54.36 42.24
C VAL A 770 -12.64 54.84 40.81
N LEU A 771 -13.88 54.99 40.34
CA LEU A 771 -14.22 55.40 38.99
C LEU A 771 -14.90 56.77 39.03
N ASP A 772 -14.53 57.66 38.11
CA ASP A 772 -15.26 58.91 37.89
C ASP A 772 -16.63 58.68 37.22
N ALA A 773 -17.43 59.73 37.06
CA ALA A 773 -18.76 59.65 36.43
C ALA A 773 -18.73 59.19 34.95
N ALA A 774 -17.56 59.19 34.30
CA ALA A 774 -17.38 58.66 32.94
C ALA A 774 -16.89 57.20 32.94
N GLY A 775 -16.78 56.56 34.12
CA GLY A 775 -16.30 55.19 34.27
C GLY A 775 -14.77 55.06 34.20
N ARG A 776 -14.02 56.17 34.17
CA ARG A 776 -12.56 56.13 34.16
C ARG A 776 -12.04 55.88 35.57
N MET A 777 -11.13 54.91 35.70
CA MET A 777 -10.47 54.65 36.97
C MET A 777 -9.53 55.80 37.32
N ILE A 778 -9.76 56.39 38.49
CA ILE A 778 -8.97 57.50 39.03
C ILE A 778 -8.11 57.09 40.23
N TYR A 779 -8.40 55.94 40.83
CA TYR A 779 -7.67 55.43 41.98
C TYR A 779 -7.78 53.92 42.07
N GLN A 780 -6.70 53.27 42.53
CA GLN A 780 -6.66 51.84 42.81
C GLN A 780 -5.85 51.57 44.08
N ALA A 781 -6.29 50.62 44.90
CA ALA A 781 -5.58 50.14 46.09
C ALA A 781 -5.94 48.69 46.40
N THR A 782 -5.19 48.08 47.31
CA THR A 782 -5.50 46.76 47.87
C THR A 782 -6.01 46.90 49.31
N MET A 783 -7.05 46.17 49.65
CA MET A 783 -7.66 46.15 50.99
C MET A 783 -7.43 44.80 51.66
N ASN A 784 -6.81 44.85 52.84
CA ASN A 784 -6.56 43.72 53.72
C ASN A 784 -7.19 44.02 55.09
N GLY A 785 -8.20 43.24 55.48
CA GLY A 785 -9.03 43.48 56.67
C GLY A 785 -10.41 44.08 56.35
N PRO A 786 -11.16 44.56 57.36
CA PRO A 786 -12.55 44.98 57.19
C PRO A 786 -12.73 46.44 56.79
N ALA A 787 -11.66 47.25 56.74
CA ALA A 787 -11.73 48.65 56.33
C ALA A 787 -10.47 49.14 55.60
N LEU A 788 -10.63 50.17 54.76
CA LEU A 788 -9.56 50.90 54.09
C LEU A 788 -9.87 52.41 54.12
N THR A 789 -8.86 53.25 54.31
CA THR A 789 -9.01 54.72 54.20
C THR A 789 -8.31 55.19 52.93
N LEU A 790 -9.02 55.98 52.14
CA LEU A 790 -8.50 56.60 50.92
C LEU A 790 -8.31 58.10 51.15
N ASP A 791 -7.17 58.60 50.66
CA ASP A 791 -6.97 60.03 50.48
C ASP A 791 -7.67 60.48 49.19
N THR A 792 -8.56 61.47 49.32
CA THR A 792 -9.30 62.03 48.19
C THR A 792 -8.75 63.40 47.78
N ASP A 793 -7.61 63.82 48.35
CA ASP A 793 -6.94 65.04 47.92
C ASP A 793 -6.55 64.94 46.43
N GLY A 794 -6.90 65.96 45.67
CA GLY A 794 -6.78 65.96 44.21
C GLY A 794 -7.95 65.37 43.41
N TRP A 795 -8.99 64.82 44.06
CA TRP A 795 -10.23 64.46 43.35
C TRP A 795 -11.06 65.71 43.08
N HIS A 796 -11.63 65.82 41.86
CA HIS A 796 -12.53 66.93 41.52
C HIS A 796 -13.92 66.74 42.17
N ALA A 797 -14.64 67.84 42.39
CA ALA A 797 -16.03 67.77 42.86
C ALA A 797 -16.89 66.95 41.89
N GLY A 798 -17.62 65.95 42.39
CA GLY A 798 -18.35 65.01 41.55
C GLY A 798 -18.78 63.72 42.24
N VAL A 799 -19.46 62.85 41.49
CA VAL A 799 -19.87 61.51 41.96
C VAL A 799 -18.83 60.49 41.50
N TYR A 800 -18.42 59.64 42.42
CA TYR A 800 -17.49 58.54 42.17
C TYR A 800 -18.13 57.20 42.54
N ALA A 801 -17.86 56.18 41.74
CA ALA A 801 -18.20 54.80 42.06
C ALA A 801 -16.97 54.14 42.69
N VAL A 802 -17.15 53.56 43.87
CA VAL A 802 -16.12 52.81 44.60
C VAL A 802 -16.48 51.34 44.51
N GLN A 803 -15.57 50.55 43.95
CA GLN A 803 -15.71 49.12 43.77
C GLN A 803 -14.68 48.40 44.65
N VAL A 804 -15.11 47.36 45.36
CA VAL A 804 -14.24 46.45 46.10
C VAL A 804 -14.46 45.05 45.54
N ARG A 805 -13.41 44.39 45.09
CA ARG A 805 -13.47 43.09 44.40
C ARG A 805 -12.57 42.07 45.11
N THR A 806 -13.13 40.92 45.46
CA THR A 806 -12.37 39.70 45.81
C THR A 806 -12.40 38.74 44.62
N THR A 807 -11.84 37.54 44.80
CA THR A 807 -11.96 36.45 43.82
C THR A 807 -13.41 36.00 43.60
N THR A 808 -14.29 36.20 44.58
CA THR A 808 -15.67 35.68 44.57
C THR A 808 -16.76 36.76 44.59
N ASP A 809 -16.46 37.97 45.06
CA ASP A 809 -17.48 39.00 45.33
C ASP A 809 -17.08 40.37 44.75
N LEU A 810 -18.08 41.19 44.41
CA LEU A 810 -17.93 42.60 44.02
C LEU A 810 -18.96 43.45 44.75
N TRP A 811 -18.48 44.41 45.53
CA TRP A 811 -19.32 45.46 46.13
C TRP A 811 -19.12 46.76 45.37
N THR A 812 -20.21 47.49 45.12
CA THR A 812 -20.17 48.83 44.52
C THR A 812 -20.98 49.81 45.35
N ALA A 813 -20.38 50.95 45.70
CA ALA A 813 -21.06 52.05 46.39
C ALA A 813 -20.64 53.39 45.79
N HIS A 814 -21.47 54.43 45.98
CA HIS A 814 -21.23 55.74 45.40
C HIS A 814 -20.92 56.77 46.49
N VAL A 815 -19.97 57.66 46.20
CA VAL A 815 -19.59 58.79 47.07
C VAL A 815 -19.62 60.10 46.29
N VAL A 816 -20.03 61.18 46.94
CA VAL A 816 -19.96 62.54 46.40
C VAL A 816 -18.75 63.26 46.99
N LYS A 817 -17.83 63.74 46.15
CA LYS A 817 -16.77 64.68 46.53
C LYS A 817 -17.29 66.11 46.38
N ARG A 818 -17.09 66.95 47.40
CA ARG A 818 -17.49 68.36 47.35
C ARG A 818 -16.52 69.24 46.55
#